data_AF-A0A439V8B9-F1
#
_entry.id   AF-A0A439V8B9-F1
#
_cell.length_a   1.000
_cell.length_b   1.000
_cell.length_c   1.000
_cell.angle_alpha   90.00
_cell.angle_beta   90.00
_cell.angle_gamma   90.00
#
_symmetry.space_group_name_H-M   'P 1'
#
loop_
_entity.id
_entity.type
_entity.pdbx_description
1 polymer ?
#
loop_
_entity_poly.entity_id
_entity_poly.type
_entity_poly.pdbx_seq_one_letter_code
_entity_poly.pdbx_strand_id
1 'polypeptide(L)'
;MPVADAKDGSAVPGREAEGMDRSRHVADELREQNQRFSAAVENMSHGLCMFDADERLIICNGHYINIFCLDAKVVRPGILFIDILRHSVDIGIASQSADELYAIRKPYIDQAKPSTYEEKLSDGRIISISHRPLALGGWVSIYEDITEQRRAQEDLKEQHRRFDAALANMSQGLLMYDADGKMIVRNRRFLELYNVSAADFPLGTTHRDALERLLELGIYAKIDVDSEVAKTEACLAAAKMHSAYRHLTDGRTVLVTRRPMSGGGWVVTFDDVTERRRTEERMTHLAHHDTLTGLPNRSMLRERLDLALEGTAVTPLAIFSLDLDRFKAVNDTLGHPAGDWLLKSVAERLQRCLRGETDIVARFGGDEFVVVQFNFKGIADAEKLAKRIVEAIAKPFRDKSRDIHVGISLGIAVFPDDGNDADTLLKNADTALYRAKSEGRSLYRFFEPGMDAIVQTRRALEIDLETALSRHEFDLDFQPIMNIASGEIVGAEALMRWHSPTRGTVTPDKFIPVAEETGMIVPLGEWALRKACTAAASWPAGLRIAVNVSAVQLKSGSFARSVISALAFSGVPAGRLELEITETVLMDESDAVLKTLRQLRGLGIRIALDDFGTGYSSLGYLRRFPVDKIKIDRSFIHDLGNRDTAAIVRTVIGLGAELGITVTAEGVETEAQLDILRGNGCTEAQGYLIGVPSKVADFQRLLKSRALHSQTG
;
A
#
# COMPACT_ATOMS: atom_id res chain seq x y z
N MET A 1 63.60 83.82 -42.18
CA MET A 1 64.38 84.99 -42.65
C MET A 1 63.41 86.15 -42.87
N PRO A 2 63.86 87.38 -42.62
CA PRO A 2 63.04 88.47 -42.05
C PRO A 2 62.46 89.40 -43.13
N VAL A 3 62.12 90.63 -42.73
CA VAL A 3 61.79 91.84 -43.51
C VAL A 3 60.27 92.11 -43.52
N ALA A 4 59.70 93.00 -42.69
CA ALA A 4 59.96 94.42 -42.41
C ALA A 4 59.57 95.38 -43.56
N ASP A 5 58.96 96.48 -43.13
CA ASP A 5 58.84 97.78 -43.81
C ASP A 5 57.72 98.04 -44.84
N ALA A 6 56.62 98.55 -44.29
CA ALA A 6 56.29 99.98 -44.26
C ALA A 6 56.55 100.87 -45.50
N LYS A 7 55.43 101.52 -45.88
CA LYS A 7 55.23 102.95 -46.17
C LYS A 7 55.34 103.50 -47.60
N ASP A 8 54.21 104.14 -47.91
CA ASP A 8 54.01 105.51 -48.42
C ASP A 8 53.83 105.73 -49.92
N GLY A 9 52.78 106.51 -50.23
CA GLY A 9 52.59 107.10 -51.55
C GLY A 9 51.13 107.42 -51.89
N SER A 10 50.55 108.38 -51.19
CA SER A 10 49.25 109.01 -51.46
C SER A 10 49.06 109.52 -52.90
N ALA A 11 47.88 109.30 -53.49
CA ALA A 11 47.19 110.25 -54.36
C ALA A 11 45.73 109.81 -54.64
N VAL A 12 44.77 110.48 -54.00
CA VAL A 12 43.33 110.54 -54.32
C VAL A 12 43.22 111.59 -55.46
N PRO A 13 42.39 111.44 -56.52
CA PRO A 13 40.94 111.49 -56.35
C PRO A 13 40.05 110.80 -57.40
N GLY A 14 38.82 110.46 -56.98
CA GLY A 14 37.76 110.06 -57.92
C GLY A 14 36.49 109.60 -57.22
N ARG A 15 35.79 110.54 -56.56
CA ARG A 15 34.64 110.38 -55.65
C ARG A 15 33.32 109.85 -56.27
N GLU A 16 33.37 109.21 -57.43
CA GLU A 16 32.19 108.60 -58.07
C GLU A 16 32.19 107.06 -57.99
N ALA A 17 33.26 106.44 -57.47
CA ALA A 17 33.35 104.99 -57.24
C ALA A 17 32.86 104.53 -55.84
N GLU A 18 32.78 105.42 -54.84
CA GLU A 18 32.53 105.06 -53.43
C GLU A 18 31.06 104.67 -53.11
N GLY A 19 30.08 105.15 -53.88
CA GLY A 19 28.66 104.84 -53.66
C GLY A 19 28.25 103.42 -54.07
N MET A 20 28.95 102.85 -55.06
CA MET A 20 28.71 101.49 -55.56
C MET A 20 29.46 100.43 -54.73
N ASP A 21 30.54 100.81 -54.05
CA ASP A 21 31.39 99.93 -53.23
C ASP A 21 30.80 99.66 -51.83
N ARG A 22 30.20 100.68 -51.20
CA ARG A 22 29.57 100.53 -49.87
C ARG A 22 28.29 99.70 -49.87
N SER A 23 27.51 99.76 -50.96
CA SER A 23 26.33 98.90 -51.15
C SER A 23 26.71 97.45 -51.48
N ARG A 24 27.87 97.23 -52.14
CA ARG A 24 28.42 95.89 -52.36
C ARG A 24 28.95 95.26 -51.08
N HIS A 25 29.67 96.02 -50.25
CA HIS A 25 30.23 95.51 -48.99
C HIS A 25 29.15 95.07 -47.98
N VAL A 26 28.08 95.86 -47.80
CA VAL A 26 26.94 95.48 -46.95
C VAL A 26 26.18 94.27 -47.50
N ALA A 27 26.06 94.16 -48.84
CA ALA A 27 25.44 93.00 -49.46
C ALA A 27 26.27 91.72 -49.31
N ASP A 28 27.60 91.84 -49.30
CA ASP A 28 28.51 90.70 -49.12
C ASP A 28 28.60 90.25 -47.65
N GLU A 29 28.62 91.18 -46.68
CA GLU A 29 28.51 90.84 -45.24
C GLU A 29 27.18 90.14 -44.93
N LEU A 30 26.07 90.65 -45.47
CA LEU A 30 24.75 90.03 -45.30
C LEU A 30 24.68 88.64 -45.94
N ARG A 31 25.33 88.45 -47.11
CA ARG A 31 25.46 87.12 -47.74
C ARG A 31 26.27 86.16 -46.88
N GLU A 32 27.39 86.59 -46.33
CA GLU A 32 28.24 85.75 -45.49
C GLU A 32 27.53 85.37 -44.19
N GLN A 33 26.83 86.31 -43.56
CA GLN A 33 26.03 86.04 -42.36
C GLN A 33 24.87 85.07 -42.64
N ASN A 34 24.16 85.24 -43.76
CA ASN A 34 23.11 84.31 -44.19
C ASN A 34 23.65 82.92 -44.52
N GLN A 35 24.84 82.81 -45.11
CA GLN A 35 25.49 81.52 -45.37
C GLN A 35 25.86 80.80 -44.07
N ARG A 36 26.45 81.51 -43.09
CA ARG A 36 26.77 80.94 -41.78
C ARG A 36 25.52 80.51 -41.01
N PHE A 37 24.46 81.31 -41.06
CA PHE A 37 23.17 80.97 -40.44
C PHE A 37 22.54 79.73 -41.08
N SER A 38 22.51 79.66 -42.41
CA SER A 38 21.99 78.51 -43.16
C SER A 38 22.79 77.24 -42.84
N ALA A 39 24.12 77.33 -42.78
CA ALA A 39 24.98 76.21 -42.40
C ALA A 39 24.75 75.74 -40.96
N ALA A 40 24.49 76.66 -40.02
CA ALA A 40 24.18 76.30 -38.63
C ALA A 40 22.85 75.55 -38.51
N VAL A 41 21.81 76.02 -39.20
CA VAL A 41 20.47 75.40 -39.24
C VAL A 41 20.53 74.01 -39.91
N GLU A 42 21.33 73.86 -40.97
CA GLU A 42 21.48 72.60 -41.69
C GLU A 42 22.21 71.52 -40.87
N ASN A 43 23.15 71.91 -39.99
CA ASN A 43 23.89 70.98 -39.13
C ASN A 43 23.16 70.61 -37.81
N MET A 44 21.92 71.05 -37.62
CA MET A 44 21.14 70.66 -36.43
C MET A 44 20.72 69.19 -36.52
N SER A 45 20.78 68.48 -35.39
CA SER A 45 20.29 67.10 -35.25
C SER A 45 18.77 66.98 -35.24
N HIS A 46 18.06 68.11 -35.24
CA HIS A 46 16.60 68.21 -35.21
C HIS A 46 16.09 68.74 -36.53
N GLY A 47 14.88 68.34 -36.92
CA GLY A 47 14.18 68.96 -38.03
C GLY A 47 13.76 70.36 -37.60
N LEU A 48 14.00 71.35 -38.44
CA LEU A 48 13.59 72.72 -38.18
C LEU A 48 12.91 73.31 -39.41
N CYS A 49 11.77 73.96 -39.20
CA CYS A 49 11.16 74.82 -40.20
C CYS A 49 10.59 76.09 -39.55
N MET A 50 10.59 77.19 -40.29
CA MET A 50 10.12 78.49 -39.84
C MET A 50 9.14 79.06 -40.85
N PHE A 51 8.04 79.62 -40.39
CA PHE A 51 6.99 80.21 -41.21
C PHE A 51 6.78 81.69 -40.86
N ASP A 52 6.37 82.49 -41.83
CA ASP A 52 5.95 83.88 -41.62
C ASP A 52 4.50 83.98 -41.12
N ALA A 53 4.00 85.20 -40.97
CA ALA A 53 2.63 85.46 -40.53
C ALA A 53 1.55 85.00 -41.52
N ASP A 54 1.91 84.82 -42.80
CA ASP A 54 1.02 84.33 -43.86
C ASP A 54 1.15 82.80 -44.05
N GLU A 55 1.77 82.11 -43.09
CA GLU A 55 2.00 80.66 -43.08
C GLU A 55 2.88 80.16 -44.23
N ARG A 56 3.73 81.04 -44.78
CA ARG A 56 4.68 80.67 -45.83
C ARG A 56 6.02 80.28 -45.22
N LEU A 57 6.61 79.22 -45.75
CA LEU A 57 7.89 78.72 -45.30
C LEU A 57 9.00 79.76 -45.54
N ILE A 58 9.70 80.18 -44.49
CA ILE A 58 10.87 81.04 -44.57
C ILE A 58 12.14 80.20 -44.76
N ILE A 59 12.32 79.17 -43.92
CA ILE A 59 13.48 78.27 -43.96
C ILE A 59 13.08 76.89 -43.45
N CYS A 60 13.69 75.85 -44.00
CA CYS A 60 13.71 74.51 -43.41
C CYS A 60 15.11 73.91 -43.58
N ASN A 61 15.53 73.03 -42.67
CA ASN A 61 16.75 72.25 -42.84
C ASN A 61 16.48 70.89 -43.50
N GLY A 62 17.54 70.24 -44.00
CA GLY A 62 17.46 68.89 -44.57
C GLY A 62 16.95 67.83 -43.59
N HIS A 63 17.18 68.00 -42.28
CA HIS A 63 16.68 67.05 -41.29
C HIS A 63 15.14 67.04 -41.21
N TYR A 64 14.48 68.20 -41.35
CA TYR A 64 13.01 68.28 -41.44
C TYR A 64 12.48 67.52 -42.65
N ILE A 65 13.11 67.72 -43.81
CA ILE A 65 12.77 67.01 -45.04
C ILE A 65 12.93 65.51 -44.86
N ASN A 66 14.01 65.06 -44.22
CA ASN A 66 14.28 63.64 -43.97
C ASN A 66 13.31 63.01 -42.97
N ILE A 67 12.98 63.69 -41.87
CA ILE A 67 12.01 63.19 -40.87
C ILE A 67 10.68 62.86 -41.56
N PHE A 68 10.15 63.79 -42.35
CA PHE A 68 8.86 63.60 -43.00
C PHE A 68 8.96 63.04 -44.43
N CYS A 69 10.14 62.58 -44.86
CA CYS A 69 10.38 62.07 -46.21
C CYS A 69 9.88 62.99 -47.35
N LEU A 70 9.90 64.30 -47.13
CA LEU A 70 9.34 65.29 -48.05
C LEU A 70 10.23 65.42 -49.29
N ASP A 71 9.66 65.91 -50.39
CA ASP A 71 10.45 66.23 -51.58
C ASP A 71 11.00 67.66 -51.44
N ALA A 72 12.33 67.79 -51.33
CA ALA A 72 13.02 69.09 -51.28
C ALA A 72 12.79 69.96 -52.53
N LYS A 73 12.30 69.38 -53.64
CA LYS A 73 11.87 70.15 -54.81
C LYS A 73 10.52 70.81 -54.60
N VAL A 74 9.65 70.21 -53.80
CA VAL A 74 8.32 70.71 -53.46
C VAL A 74 8.40 71.67 -52.27
N VAL A 75 9.05 71.24 -51.19
CA VAL A 75 9.14 72.02 -49.94
C VAL A 75 10.30 73.01 -50.03
N ARG A 76 9.99 74.24 -50.45
CA ARG A 76 10.94 75.35 -50.66
C ARG A 76 10.41 76.65 -50.05
N PRO A 77 11.26 77.63 -49.73
CA PRO A 77 10.81 78.91 -49.20
C PRO A 77 9.68 79.52 -50.05
N GLY A 78 8.60 79.95 -49.38
CA GLY A 78 7.39 80.50 -49.98
C GLY A 78 6.18 79.54 -50.07
N ILE A 79 6.39 78.22 -49.94
CA ILE A 79 5.28 77.23 -49.89
C ILE A 79 4.42 77.45 -48.64
N LEU A 80 3.10 77.27 -48.77
CA LEU A 80 2.18 77.37 -47.64
C LEU A 80 2.28 76.13 -46.74
N PHE A 81 2.11 76.32 -45.44
CA PHE A 81 2.12 75.24 -44.44
C PHE A 81 1.13 74.11 -44.80
N ILE A 82 -0.10 74.45 -45.22
CA ILE A 82 -1.10 73.46 -45.63
C ILE A 82 -0.65 72.62 -46.83
N ASP A 83 0.11 73.18 -47.77
CA ASP A 83 0.59 72.45 -48.95
C ASP A 83 1.73 71.49 -48.59
N ILE A 84 2.51 71.78 -47.54
CA ILE A 84 3.46 70.83 -46.98
C ILE A 84 2.71 69.64 -46.33
N LEU A 85 1.62 69.92 -45.62
CA LEU A 85 0.77 68.85 -45.06
C LEU A 85 0.15 68.00 -46.17
N ARG A 86 -0.35 68.61 -47.25
CA ARG A 86 -0.84 67.88 -48.44
C ARG A 86 0.24 66.99 -49.03
N HIS A 87 1.45 67.53 -49.22
CA HIS A 87 2.58 66.72 -49.70
C HIS A 87 2.87 65.53 -48.78
N SER A 88 2.81 65.72 -47.46
CA SER A 88 2.98 64.63 -46.48
C SER A 88 1.90 63.54 -46.56
N VAL A 89 0.68 63.91 -46.96
CA VAL A 89 -0.41 62.96 -47.23
C VAL A 89 -0.19 62.23 -48.55
N ASP A 90 0.19 62.96 -49.60
CA ASP A 90 0.41 62.40 -50.94
C ASP A 90 1.53 61.35 -50.96
N ILE A 91 2.59 61.55 -50.17
CA ILE A 91 3.67 60.56 -50.01
C ILE A 91 3.36 59.47 -48.97
N GLY A 92 2.19 59.54 -48.32
CA GLY A 92 1.71 58.54 -47.38
C GLY A 92 2.40 58.53 -46.00
N ILE A 93 3.17 59.56 -45.65
CA ILE A 93 3.83 59.62 -44.33
C ILE A 93 2.89 60.12 -43.22
N ALA A 94 1.94 60.98 -43.59
CA ALA A 94 0.92 61.48 -42.68
C ALA A 94 -0.07 60.39 -42.30
N SER A 95 -0.48 60.36 -41.04
CA SER A 95 -1.47 59.40 -40.50
C SER A 95 -2.92 59.85 -40.67
N GLN A 96 -3.14 61.09 -41.10
CA GLN A 96 -4.45 61.75 -41.22
C GLN A 96 -4.47 62.66 -42.45
N SER A 97 -5.65 63.15 -42.85
CA SER A 97 -5.76 64.09 -43.97
C SER A 97 -5.10 65.44 -43.67
N ALA A 98 -4.77 66.21 -44.71
CA ALA A 98 -4.09 67.49 -44.54
C ALA A 98 -4.93 68.50 -43.74
N ASP A 99 -6.25 68.50 -43.94
CA ASP A 99 -7.17 69.38 -43.22
C ASP A 99 -7.29 68.99 -41.73
N GLU A 100 -7.28 67.69 -41.43
CA GLU A 100 -7.26 67.19 -40.05
C GLU A 100 -5.94 67.53 -39.35
N LEU A 101 -4.80 67.28 -40.00
CA LEU A 101 -3.49 67.65 -39.47
C LEU A 101 -3.40 69.17 -39.25
N TYR A 102 -3.92 69.96 -40.19
CA TYR A 102 -3.97 71.41 -40.03
C TYR A 102 -4.82 71.78 -38.81
N ALA A 103 -6.02 71.24 -38.67
CA ALA A 103 -6.89 71.48 -37.53
C ALA A 103 -6.29 71.03 -36.19
N ILE A 104 -5.44 69.99 -36.18
CA ILE A 104 -4.74 69.50 -34.99
C ILE A 104 -3.55 70.39 -34.63
N ARG A 105 -2.75 70.81 -35.63
CA ARG A 105 -1.52 71.58 -35.41
C ARG A 105 -1.78 73.07 -35.20
N LYS A 106 -2.81 73.63 -35.85
CA LYS A 106 -3.14 75.06 -35.82
C LYS A 106 -3.37 75.61 -34.41
N PRO A 107 -4.10 74.94 -33.50
CA PRO A 107 -4.27 75.41 -32.13
C PRO A 107 -2.94 75.54 -31.37
N TYR A 108 -1.98 74.64 -31.60
CA TYR A 108 -0.67 74.71 -30.95
C TYR A 108 0.19 75.86 -31.50
N ILE A 109 0.04 76.18 -32.79
CA ILE A 109 0.74 77.29 -33.46
C ILE A 109 0.16 78.64 -33.04
N ASP A 110 -1.17 78.78 -33.00
CA ASP A 110 -1.86 80.05 -32.77
C ASP A 110 -1.86 80.53 -31.31
N GLN A 111 -1.48 79.65 -30.37
CA GLN A 111 -1.55 79.93 -28.93
C GLN A 111 -0.61 81.05 -28.43
N ALA A 112 0.18 81.68 -29.31
CA ALA A 112 1.16 82.73 -28.99
C ALA A 112 2.10 82.36 -27.81
N LYS A 113 2.25 81.06 -27.54
CA LYS A 113 3.06 80.49 -26.46
C LYS A 113 3.82 79.25 -26.98
N PRO A 114 4.98 78.94 -26.40
CA PRO A 114 5.66 77.67 -26.63
C PRO A 114 4.74 76.46 -26.38
N SER A 115 4.64 75.56 -27.36
CA SER A 115 3.89 74.30 -27.24
C SER A 115 4.72 73.11 -27.70
N THR A 116 4.49 71.94 -27.12
CA THR A 116 5.14 70.68 -27.52
C THR A 116 4.14 69.53 -27.43
N TYR A 117 4.09 68.67 -28.43
CA TYR A 117 3.25 67.46 -28.47
C TYR A 117 3.93 66.36 -29.30
N GLU A 118 3.42 65.13 -29.21
CA GLU A 118 3.93 63.98 -29.95
C GLU A 118 2.95 63.60 -31.07
N GLU A 119 3.49 63.29 -32.24
CA GLU A 119 2.73 62.81 -33.39
C GLU A 119 3.30 61.49 -33.86
N LYS A 120 2.42 60.51 -34.11
CA LYS A 120 2.80 59.23 -34.69
C LYS A 120 2.55 59.24 -36.19
N LEU A 121 3.61 59.03 -36.96
CA LEU A 121 3.58 58.91 -38.42
C LEU A 121 3.04 57.53 -38.84
N SER A 122 2.62 57.41 -40.09
CA SER A 122 2.06 56.16 -40.65
C SER A 122 3.05 55.00 -40.66
N ASP A 123 4.35 55.28 -40.74
CA ASP A 123 5.43 54.28 -40.66
C ASP A 123 5.79 53.86 -39.23
N GLY A 124 5.11 54.43 -38.23
CA GLY A 124 5.26 54.09 -36.83
C GLY A 124 6.31 54.91 -36.07
N ARG A 125 7.00 55.86 -36.72
CA ARG A 125 7.87 56.82 -36.01
C ARG A 125 7.04 57.76 -35.13
N ILE A 126 7.61 58.15 -34.00
CA ILE A 126 7.01 59.08 -33.04
C ILE A 126 7.86 60.35 -33.02
N ILE A 127 7.27 61.45 -33.48
CA ILE A 127 7.94 62.75 -33.60
C ILE A 127 7.46 63.67 -32.50
N SER A 128 8.39 64.19 -31.70
CA SER A 128 8.15 65.31 -30.78
C SER A 128 8.19 66.61 -31.59
N ILE A 129 7.07 67.33 -31.60
CA ILE A 129 6.87 68.57 -32.36
C ILE A 129 6.77 69.74 -31.38
N SER A 130 7.67 70.70 -31.50
CA SER A 130 7.73 71.89 -30.66
C SER A 130 7.57 73.17 -31.47
N HIS A 131 6.52 73.94 -31.24
CA HIS A 131 6.29 75.23 -31.88
C HIS A 131 6.69 76.40 -30.97
N ARG A 132 7.28 77.45 -31.54
CA ARG A 132 7.65 78.70 -30.85
C ARG A 132 7.26 79.90 -31.72
N PRO A 133 6.47 80.87 -31.22
CA PRO A 133 6.10 82.06 -31.99
C PRO A 133 7.29 83.01 -32.20
N LEU A 134 7.30 83.75 -33.31
CA LEU A 134 8.31 84.75 -33.63
C LEU A 134 7.84 86.17 -33.26
N ALA A 135 8.79 87.05 -32.92
CA ALA A 135 8.49 88.43 -32.49
C ALA A 135 7.86 89.32 -33.58
N LEU A 136 8.10 89.03 -34.86
CA LEU A 136 7.61 89.79 -36.02
C LEU A 136 6.42 89.10 -36.73
N GLY A 137 5.79 88.12 -36.07
CA GLY A 137 4.76 87.26 -36.67
C GLY A 137 5.34 85.98 -37.29
N GLY A 138 4.53 84.92 -37.36
CA GLY A 138 4.97 83.57 -37.74
C GLY A 138 5.48 82.71 -36.57
N TRP A 139 6.02 81.53 -36.87
CA TRP A 139 6.51 80.58 -35.86
C TRP A 139 7.69 79.72 -36.37
N VAL A 140 8.49 79.19 -35.45
CA VAL A 140 9.47 78.13 -35.72
C VAL A 140 8.99 76.81 -35.11
N SER A 141 9.18 75.72 -35.84
CA SER A 141 8.85 74.36 -35.41
C SER A 141 10.11 73.51 -35.39
N ILE A 142 10.30 72.78 -34.29
CA ILE A 142 11.41 71.86 -34.07
C ILE A 142 10.83 70.45 -33.97
N TYR A 143 11.48 69.49 -34.63
CA TYR A 143 11.05 68.11 -34.76
C TYR A 143 12.16 67.17 -34.31
N GLU A 144 11.85 66.25 -33.40
CA GLU A 144 12.77 65.24 -32.88
C GLU A 144 12.13 63.85 -33.01
N ASP A 145 12.84 62.89 -33.61
CA ASP A 145 12.40 61.49 -33.61
C ASP A 145 12.74 60.84 -32.26
N ILE A 146 11.71 60.52 -31.46
CA ILE A 146 11.83 59.95 -30.12
C ILE A 146 11.46 58.46 -30.07
N THR A 147 11.41 57.79 -31.23
CA THR A 147 10.92 56.41 -31.37
C THR A 147 11.73 55.42 -30.54
N GLU A 148 13.06 55.48 -30.59
CA GLU A 148 13.94 54.56 -29.84
C GLU A 148 13.80 54.74 -28.33
N GLN A 149 13.71 56.00 -27.87
CA GLN A 149 13.50 56.32 -26.46
C GLN A 149 12.17 55.79 -25.94
N ARG A 150 11.08 55.93 -26.72
CA ARG A 150 9.76 55.41 -26.36
C ARG A 150 9.76 53.88 -26.29
N ARG A 151 10.35 53.20 -27.29
CA ARG A 151 10.47 51.72 -27.29
C ARG A 151 11.25 51.21 -26.07
N ALA A 152 12.40 51.82 -25.76
CA ALA A 152 13.19 51.43 -24.59
C ALA A 152 12.42 51.59 -23.26
N GLN A 153 11.63 52.66 -23.12
CA GLN A 153 10.78 52.86 -21.94
C GLN A 153 9.65 51.83 -21.84
N GLU A 154 9.01 51.47 -22.95
CA GLU A 154 7.95 50.45 -23.00
C GLU A 154 8.51 49.05 -22.71
N ASP A 155 9.64 48.70 -23.31
CA ASP A 155 10.33 47.42 -23.09
C ASP A 155 10.71 47.25 -21.62
N LEU A 156 11.24 48.29 -20.97
CA LEU A 156 11.57 48.25 -19.54
C LEU A 156 10.33 48.04 -18.67
N LYS A 157 9.23 48.76 -18.96
CA LYS A 157 7.95 48.57 -18.25
C LYS A 157 7.41 47.16 -18.41
N GLU A 158 7.49 46.60 -19.61
CA GLU A 158 7.03 45.25 -19.89
C GLU A 158 7.90 44.18 -19.22
N GLN A 159 9.23 44.39 -19.18
CA GLN A 159 10.14 43.53 -18.42
C GLN A 159 9.82 43.53 -16.92
N HIS A 160 9.61 44.70 -16.32
CA HIS A 160 9.21 44.82 -14.91
C HIS A 160 7.89 44.10 -14.64
N ARG A 161 6.88 44.32 -15.51
CA ARG A 161 5.57 43.66 -15.39
C ARG A 161 5.69 42.13 -15.48
N ARG A 162 6.52 41.62 -16.40
CA ARG A 162 6.78 40.18 -16.54
C ARG A 162 7.51 39.61 -15.33
N PHE A 163 8.46 40.35 -14.77
CA PHE A 163 9.18 39.96 -13.57
C PHE A 163 8.24 39.84 -12.35
N ASP A 164 7.40 40.84 -12.11
CA ASP A 164 6.41 40.82 -11.03
C ASP A 164 5.39 39.68 -11.22
N ALA A 165 4.93 39.48 -12.46
CA ALA A 165 4.02 38.39 -12.78
C ALA A 165 4.66 37.01 -12.56
N ALA A 166 5.94 36.84 -12.89
CA ALA A 166 6.66 35.61 -12.63
C ALA A 166 6.73 35.33 -11.12
N LEU A 167 7.15 36.32 -10.31
CA LEU A 167 7.23 36.18 -8.85
C LEU A 167 5.89 35.89 -8.19
N ALA A 168 4.81 36.51 -8.67
CA ALA A 168 3.46 36.33 -8.14
C ALA A 168 2.87 34.94 -8.44
N ASN A 169 3.26 34.33 -9.56
CA ASN A 169 2.81 32.99 -9.97
C ASN A 169 3.75 31.85 -9.53
N MET A 170 4.83 32.15 -8.80
CA MET A 170 5.69 31.11 -8.23
C MET A 170 4.96 30.34 -7.12
N SER A 171 5.05 29.01 -7.16
CA SER A 171 4.49 28.11 -6.14
C SER A 171 5.28 28.10 -4.83
N GLN A 172 6.56 28.47 -4.88
CA GLN A 172 7.46 28.56 -3.73
C GLN A 172 7.50 29.99 -3.16
N GLY A 173 7.66 30.10 -1.85
CA GLY A 173 8.03 31.35 -1.21
C GLY A 173 9.46 31.73 -1.63
N LEU A 174 9.71 33.01 -1.86
CA LEU A 174 11.00 33.50 -2.34
C LEU A 174 11.40 34.79 -1.64
N LEU A 175 12.64 34.82 -1.16
CA LEU A 175 13.34 36.01 -0.70
C LEU A 175 14.66 36.15 -1.47
N MET A 176 15.03 37.36 -1.88
CA MET A 176 16.36 37.64 -2.44
C MET A 176 17.07 38.65 -1.57
N TYR A 177 18.35 38.40 -1.32
CA TYR A 177 19.24 39.28 -0.59
C TYR A 177 20.34 39.80 -1.52
N ASP A 178 20.72 41.05 -1.35
CA ASP A 178 21.88 41.64 -2.04
C ASP A 178 23.21 41.15 -1.43
N ALA A 179 24.33 41.67 -1.95
CA ALA A 179 25.67 41.30 -1.50
C ALA A 179 25.95 41.69 -0.03
N ASP A 180 25.24 42.69 0.50
CA ASP A 180 25.34 43.14 1.88
C ASP A 180 24.39 42.38 2.82
N GLY A 181 23.66 41.40 2.28
CA GLY A 181 22.74 40.55 3.03
C GLY A 181 21.42 41.23 3.40
N LYS A 182 21.02 42.27 2.65
CA LYS A 182 19.73 42.96 2.82
C LYS A 182 18.70 42.45 1.83
N MET A 183 17.46 42.27 2.30
CA MET A 183 16.36 41.77 1.49
C MET A 183 15.96 42.78 0.42
N ILE A 184 16.11 42.42 -0.85
CA ILE A 184 15.74 43.25 -2.01
C ILE A 184 14.45 42.79 -2.69
N VAL A 185 14.10 41.51 -2.57
CA VAL A 185 12.87 40.95 -3.13
C VAL A 185 12.24 40.00 -2.13
N ARG A 186 10.91 40.03 -2.10
CA ARG A 186 10.06 39.04 -1.45
C ARG A 186 8.83 38.82 -2.29
N ASN A 187 8.41 37.57 -2.49
CA ASN A 187 7.17 37.30 -3.19
C ASN A 187 6.00 37.11 -2.20
N ARG A 188 4.78 37.19 -2.74
CA ARG A 188 3.54 36.98 -1.98
C ARG A 188 3.47 35.58 -1.36
N ARG A 189 3.99 34.57 -2.05
CA ARG A 189 3.93 33.18 -1.60
C ARG A 189 4.68 32.92 -0.29
N PHE A 190 5.79 33.61 -0.05
CA PHE A 190 6.51 33.55 1.23
C PHE A 190 5.62 34.04 2.39
N LEU A 191 4.93 35.17 2.18
CA LEU A 191 4.04 35.76 3.18
C LEU A 191 2.86 34.82 3.50
N GLU A 192 2.24 34.23 2.47
CA GLU A 192 1.18 33.24 2.62
C GLU A 192 1.65 31.97 3.35
N LEU A 193 2.79 31.42 2.93
CA LEU A 193 3.34 30.17 3.49
C LEU A 193 3.56 30.31 5.00
N TYR A 194 4.10 31.44 5.44
CA TYR A 194 4.38 31.70 6.85
C TYR A 194 3.25 32.39 7.59
N ASN A 195 2.16 32.75 6.91
CA ASN A 195 1.03 33.52 7.46
C ASN A 195 1.49 34.83 8.13
N VAL A 196 2.36 35.57 7.44
CA VAL A 196 2.97 36.82 7.91
C VAL A 196 2.62 37.97 6.98
N SER A 197 2.70 39.20 7.49
CA SER A 197 2.36 40.39 6.71
C SER A 197 3.58 40.99 6.03
N ALA A 198 3.31 41.86 5.07
CA ALA A 198 4.33 42.67 4.43
C ALA A 198 5.06 43.61 5.42
N ALA A 199 4.46 43.94 6.56
CA ALA A 199 5.08 44.80 7.57
C ALA A 199 6.10 44.02 8.43
N ASP A 200 5.97 42.70 8.54
CA ASP A 200 6.86 41.87 9.34
C ASP A 200 8.23 41.65 8.69
N PHE A 201 8.32 41.74 7.36
CA PHE A 201 9.54 41.51 6.58
C PHE A 201 9.80 42.63 5.57
N PRO A 202 10.02 43.89 6.01
CA PRO A 202 10.23 45.01 5.10
C PRO A 202 11.46 44.79 4.21
N LEU A 203 11.47 45.43 3.03
CA LEU A 203 12.67 45.43 2.20
C LEU A 203 13.80 46.15 2.96
N GLY A 204 15.02 45.63 2.83
CA GLY A 204 16.19 46.07 3.60
C GLY A 204 16.48 45.27 4.86
N THR A 205 15.55 44.43 5.34
CA THR A 205 15.77 43.54 6.50
C THR A 205 16.93 42.59 6.24
N THR A 206 17.81 42.40 7.23
CA THR A 206 18.95 41.49 7.08
C THR A 206 18.53 40.03 7.22
N HIS A 207 19.34 39.10 6.71
CA HIS A 207 19.04 37.67 6.84
C HIS A 207 18.90 37.21 8.30
N ARG A 208 19.74 37.75 9.19
CA ARG A 208 19.69 37.50 10.63
C ARG A 208 18.36 37.97 11.22
N ASP A 209 18.02 39.24 11.00
CA ASP A 209 16.78 39.83 11.54
C ASP A 209 15.54 39.08 11.03
N ALA A 210 15.56 38.61 9.78
CA ALA A 210 14.47 37.80 9.23
C ALA A 210 14.32 36.45 9.96
N LEU A 211 15.43 35.79 10.33
CA LEU A 211 15.40 34.55 11.11
C LEU A 211 14.94 34.79 12.55
N GLU A 212 15.42 35.86 13.18
CA GLU A 212 15.00 36.27 14.52
C GLU A 212 13.51 36.62 14.54
N ARG A 213 13.01 37.33 13.53
CA ARG A 213 11.58 37.64 13.40
C ARG A 213 10.71 36.40 13.27
N LEU A 214 11.15 35.38 12.53
CA LEU A 214 10.43 34.10 12.42
C LEU A 214 10.38 33.35 13.77
N LEU A 215 11.38 33.53 14.63
CA LEU A 215 11.36 33.00 16.00
C LEU A 215 10.45 33.81 16.93
N GLU A 216 10.50 35.15 16.86
CA GLU A 216 9.64 36.05 17.65
C GLU A 216 8.16 35.79 17.38
N LEU A 217 7.80 35.56 16.11
CA LEU A 217 6.45 35.22 15.68
C LEU A 217 6.05 33.78 16.05
N GLY A 218 6.95 33.01 16.65
CA GLY A 218 6.70 31.62 17.07
C GLY A 218 6.49 30.66 15.91
N ILE A 219 6.99 30.97 14.71
CA ILE A 219 6.79 30.19 13.48
C ILE A 219 7.80 29.05 13.40
N TYR A 220 9.07 29.35 13.66
CA TYR A 220 10.11 28.34 13.77
C TYR A 220 10.14 27.74 15.17
N ALA A 221 10.30 26.41 15.25
CA ALA A 221 10.78 25.78 16.47
C ALA A 221 12.18 26.35 16.83
N LYS A 222 12.57 26.34 18.10
CA LYS A 222 13.86 26.93 18.56
C LYS A 222 15.02 26.50 17.63
N ILE A 223 15.56 27.46 16.89
CA ILE A 223 16.78 27.29 16.07
C ILE A 223 17.91 28.15 16.65
N ASP A 224 19.14 27.71 16.42
CA ASP A 224 20.33 28.53 16.63
C ASP A 224 20.52 29.45 15.42
N VAL A 225 20.21 30.74 15.59
CA VAL A 225 20.32 31.75 14.53
C VAL A 225 21.76 31.92 14.07
N ASP A 226 22.73 31.92 14.99
CA ASP A 226 24.14 32.11 14.65
C ASP A 226 24.66 30.96 13.79
N SER A 227 24.29 29.72 14.13
CA SER A 227 24.60 28.55 13.32
C SER A 227 24.02 28.66 11.91
N GLU A 228 22.80 29.18 11.77
CA GLU A 228 22.12 29.28 10.47
C GLU A 228 22.65 30.42 9.59
N VAL A 229 23.06 31.53 10.19
CA VAL A 229 23.78 32.59 9.50
C VAL A 229 25.13 32.07 9.01
N ALA A 230 25.90 31.40 9.87
CA ALA A 230 27.21 30.83 9.49
C ALA A 230 27.11 29.80 8.36
N LYS A 231 26.09 28.92 8.36
CA LYS A 231 25.83 27.99 7.24
C LYS A 231 25.53 28.72 5.95
N THR A 232 24.82 29.84 6.03
CA THR A 232 24.50 30.68 4.87
C THR A 232 25.77 31.32 4.33
N GLU A 233 26.59 31.95 5.18
CA GLU A 233 27.88 32.53 4.78
C GLU A 233 28.82 31.50 4.14
N ALA A 234 28.94 30.31 4.74
CA ALA A 234 29.74 29.21 4.18
C ALA A 234 29.23 28.73 2.80
N CYS A 235 27.90 28.67 2.63
CA CYS A 235 27.26 28.34 1.36
C CYS A 235 27.57 29.36 0.26
N LEU A 236 27.55 30.65 0.60
CA LEU A 236 27.88 31.75 -0.30
C LEU A 236 29.36 31.73 -0.69
N ALA A 237 30.25 31.55 0.29
CA ALA A 237 31.69 31.46 0.06
C ALA A 237 32.06 30.25 -0.84
N ALA A 238 31.36 29.13 -0.67
CA ALA A 238 31.57 27.94 -1.48
C ALA A 238 30.90 27.98 -2.87
N ALA A 239 30.13 29.04 -3.18
CA ALA A 239 29.32 29.17 -4.40
C ALA A 239 28.43 27.95 -4.70
N LYS A 240 27.98 27.23 -3.67
CA LYS A 240 27.18 26.00 -3.78
C LYS A 240 25.75 26.24 -3.34
N MET A 241 24.85 25.40 -3.82
CA MET A 241 23.48 25.34 -3.31
C MET A 241 23.46 24.58 -1.98
N HIS A 242 22.71 25.08 -1.01
CA HIS A 242 22.47 24.39 0.27
C HIS A 242 20.98 24.29 0.52
N SER A 243 20.50 23.12 0.91
CA SER A 243 19.10 22.89 1.25
C SER A 243 18.98 22.27 2.63
N ALA A 244 18.00 22.74 3.42
CA ALA A 244 17.73 22.23 4.75
C ALA A 244 16.22 22.14 5.00
N TYR A 245 15.80 21.08 5.68
CA TYR A 245 14.41 20.95 6.15
C TYR A 245 14.21 21.76 7.42
N ARG A 246 13.04 22.39 7.53
CA ARG A 246 12.60 23.16 8.69
C ARG A 246 11.24 22.69 9.16
N HIS A 247 11.15 22.34 10.43
CA HIS A 247 9.89 22.03 11.07
C HIS A 247 9.32 23.30 11.70
N LEU A 248 8.12 23.67 11.26
CA LEU A 248 7.37 24.79 11.81
C LEU A 248 6.62 24.34 13.06
N THR A 249 6.27 25.28 13.94
CA THR A 249 5.52 25.01 15.18
C THR A 249 4.10 24.47 14.93
N ASP A 250 3.52 24.74 13.76
CA ASP A 250 2.21 24.23 13.33
C ASP A 250 2.25 22.81 12.74
N GLY A 251 3.43 22.15 12.75
CA GLY A 251 3.62 20.79 12.29
C GLY A 251 3.88 20.64 10.78
N ARG A 252 3.98 21.75 10.02
CA ARG A 252 4.44 21.72 8.62
C ARG A 252 5.95 21.58 8.53
N THR A 253 6.41 21.02 7.41
CA THR A 253 7.84 20.90 7.07
C THR A 253 8.13 21.65 5.77
N VAL A 254 9.00 22.66 5.86
CA VAL A 254 9.41 23.50 4.74
C VAL A 254 10.83 23.14 4.32
N LEU A 255 11.07 22.93 3.03
CA LEU A 255 12.40 22.84 2.45
C LEU A 255 12.89 24.26 2.15
N VAL A 256 13.99 24.65 2.80
CA VAL A 256 14.64 25.95 2.60
C VAL A 256 15.88 25.73 1.77
N THR A 257 15.89 26.27 0.56
CA THR A 257 17.03 26.19 -0.37
C THR A 257 17.64 27.57 -0.55
N ARG A 258 18.96 27.64 -0.39
CA ARG A 258 19.76 28.85 -0.54
C ARG A 258 20.66 28.70 -1.75
N ARG A 259 20.65 29.68 -2.65
CA ARG A 259 21.45 29.66 -3.88
C ARG A 259 22.10 31.02 -4.14
N PRO A 260 23.42 31.10 -4.31
CA PRO A 260 24.10 32.34 -4.66
C PRO A 260 23.69 32.82 -6.06
N MET A 261 23.64 34.14 -6.26
CA MET A 261 23.28 34.77 -7.53
C MET A 261 24.52 35.29 -8.28
N SER A 262 24.44 35.32 -9.61
CA SER A 262 25.46 35.96 -10.45
C SER A 262 25.37 37.48 -10.27
N GLY A 263 26.41 38.09 -9.69
CA GLY A 263 26.44 39.53 -9.37
C GLY A 263 26.45 39.86 -7.87
N GLY A 264 26.49 38.84 -7.00
CA GLY A 264 26.48 39.01 -5.54
C GLY A 264 25.10 38.76 -4.93
N GLY A 265 25.07 38.49 -3.62
CA GLY A 265 23.84 38.12 -2.92
C GLY A 265 23.36 36.70 -3.21
N TRP A 266 22.16 36.37 -2.76
CA TRP A 266 21.56 35.04 -2.91
C TRP A 266 20.04 35.04 -2.89
N VAL A 267 19.46 33.97 -3.42
CA VAL A 267 18.04 33.68 -3.34
C VAL A 267 17.80 32.58 -2.31
N VAL A 268 16.73 32.73 -1.53
CA VAL A 268 16.19 31.73 -0.62
C VAL A 268 14.80 31.34 -1.09
N THR A 269 14.59 30.07 -1.39
CA THR A 269 13.29 29.51 -1.74
C THR A 269 12.75 28.64 -0.61
N PHE A 270 11.44 28.65 -0.45
CA PHE A 270 10.70 27.97 0.59
C PHE A 270 9.60 27.12 -0.05
N ASP A 271 9.67 25.81 0.16
CA ASP A 271 8.72 24.86 -0.40
C ASP A 271 8.05 24.04 0.71
N ASP A 272 6.73 23.99 0.73
CA ASP A 272 5.99 23.17 1.70
C ASP A 272 6.01 21.72 1.23
N VAL A 273 6.87 20.92 1.85
CA VAL A 273 7.06 19.51 1.51
C VAL A 273 6.33 18.57 2.46
N THR A 274 5.41 19.10 3.28
CA THR A 274 4.74 18.33 4.34
C THR A 274 4.00 17.10 3.80
N GLU A 275 3.16 17.28 2.78
CA GLU A 275 2.38 16.17 2.20
C GLU A 275 3.27 15.17 1.46
N ARG A 276 4.25 15.68 0.71
CA ARG A 276 5.24 14.85 0.01
C ARG A 276 6.02 13.97 0.99
N ARG A 277 6.53 14.54 2.08
CA ARG A 277 7.25 13.79 3.12
C ARG A 277 6.36 12.78 3.84
N ARG A 278 5.14 13.16 4.23
CA ARG A 278 4.19 12.22 4.84
C ARG A 278 3.87 11.06 3.90
N THR A 279 3.80 11.31 2.61
CA THR A 279 3.56 10.29 1.58
C THR A 279 4.78 9.39 1.40
N GLU A 280 5.99 9.95 1.29
CA GLU A 280 7.24 9.19 1.22
C GLU A 280 7.45 8.33 2.47
N GLU A 281 7.24 8.87 3.67
CA GLU A 281 7.33 8.14 4.94
C GLU A 281 6.28 7.02 5.03
N ARG A 282 5.04 7.27 4.58
CA ARG A 282 4.00 6.23 4.45
C ARG A 282 4.36 5.17 3.42
N MET A 283 4.90 5.53 2.25
CA MET A 283 5.30 4.58 1.22
C MET A 283 6.42 3.67 1.72
N THR A 284 7.42 4.23 2.39
CA THR A 284 8.49 3.45 3.03
C THR A 284 7.92 2.53 4.11
N HIS A 285 6.99 3.01 4.93
CA HIS A 285 6.34 2.17 5.94
C HIS A 285 5.52 1.04 5.29
N LEU A 286 4.75 1.30 4.23
CA LEU A 286 3.97 0.31 3.49
C LEU A 286 4.84 -0.72 2.76
N ALA A 287 6.03 -0.32 2.30
CA ALA A 287 6.97 -1.22 1.65
C ALA A 287 7.53 -2.28 2.62
N HIS A 288 7.58 -1.96 3.92
CA HIS A 288 8.23 -2.80 4.93
C HIS A 288 7.29 -3.35 6.02
N HIS A 289 6.06 -2.87 6.15
CA HIS A 289 5.13 -3.28 7.21
C HIS A 289 3.76 -3.76 6.68
N ASP A 290 3.15 -4.69 7.40
CA ASP A 290 1.77 -5.14 7.22
C ASP A 290 0.79 -4.08 7.73
N THR A 291 -0.15 -3.67 6.87
CA THR A 291 -1.08 -2.56 7.16
C THR A 291 -2.08 -2.85 8.27
N LEU A 292 -2.39 -4.13 8.51
CA LEU A 292 -3.36 -4.51 9.53
C LEU A 292 -2.73 -4.57 10.92
N THR A 293 -1.59 -5.24 11.03
CA THR A 293 -0.95 -5.55 12.33
C THR A 293 0.18 -4.60 12.70
N GLY A 294 0.72 -3.84 11.74
CA GLY A 294 1.90 -2.99 11.93
C GLY A 294 3.23 -3.75 12.02
N LEU A 295 3.19 -5.09 12.00
CA LEU A 295 4.39 -5.92 11.98
C LEU A 295 5.18 -5.73 10.68
N PRO A 296 6.49 -6.04 10.67
CA PRO A 296 7.22 -6.28 9.44
C PRO A 296 6.44 -7.17 8.46
N ASN A 297 6.47 -6.82 7.17
CA ASN A 297 5.93 -7.67 6.12
C ASN A 297 7.00 -8.66 5.62
N ARG A 298 6.62 -9.50 4.65
CA ARG A 298 7.50 -10.49 4.04
C ARG A 298 8.80 -9.88 3.48
N SER A 299 8.71 -8.73 2.82
CA SER A 299 9.87 -8.06 2.20
C SER A 299 10.89 -7.61 3.25
N MET A 300 10.43 -6.96 4.32
CA MET A 300 11.31 -6.49 5.40
C MET A 300 11.95 -7.66 6.16
N LEU A 301 11.19 -8.73 6.43
CA LEU A 301 11.77 -9.91 7.07
C LEU A 301 12.85 -10.53 6.19
N ARG A 302 12.59 -10.64 4.88
CA ARG A 302 13.55 -11.21 3.93
C ARG A 302 14.85 -10.42 3.89
N GLU A 303 14.77 -9.10 3.75
CA GLU A 303 15.95 -8.22 3.76
C GLU A 303 16.78 -8.41 5.03
N ARG A 304 16.14 -8.50 6.20
CA ARG A 304 16.83 -8.75 7.47
C ARG A 304 17.42 -10.15 7.60
N LEU A 305 16.77 -11.15 7.03
CA LEU A 305 17.31 -12.52 6.97
C LEU A 305 18.53 -12.58 6.04
N ASP A 306 18.46 -12.02 4.84
CA ASP A 306 19.58 -12.00 3.90
C ASP A 306 20.81 -11.30 4.52
N LEU A 307 20.62 -10.14 5.15
CA LEU A 307 21.68 -9.43 5.88
C LEU A 307 22.28 -10.26 7.03
N ALA A 308 21.46 -11.05 7.74
CA ALA A 308 21.94 -11.91 8.82
C ALA A 308 22.70 -13.15 8.32
N LEU A 309 22.39 -13.63 7.12
CA LEU A 309 23.01 -14.80 6.50
C LEU A 309 24.28 -14.46 5.70
N GLU A 310 24.47 -13.20 5.27
CA GLU A 310 25.65 -12.71 4.55
C GLU A 310 26.93 -12.55 5.43
N GLY A 311 26.81 -12.66 6.75
CA GLY A 311 27.93 -12.47 7.68
C GLY A 311 29.04 -13.52 7.53
N THR A 312 30.30 -13.10 7.74
CA THR A 312 31.49 -13.98 7.69
C THR A 312 31.55 -14.99 8.85
N ALA A 313 30.78 -14.78 9.92
CA ALA A 313 30.64 -15.70 11.04
C ALA A 313 29.25 -16.35 11.04
N VAL A 314 29.21 -17.68 10.94
CA VAL A 314 27.96 -18.46 11.02
C VAL A 314 27.36 -18.28 12.41
N THR A 315 26.30 -17.49 12.48
CA THR A 315 25.56 -17.24 13.72
C THR A 315 24.25 -18.02 13.68
N PRO A 316 24.05 -19.01 14.57
CA PRO A 316 22.84 -19.82 14.54
C PRO A 316 21.58 -18.97 14.72
N LEU A 317 20.58 -19.22 13.89
CA LEU A 317 19.22 -18.66 14.00
C LEU A 317 18.17 -19.75 13.79
N ALA A 318 16.97 -19.53 14.32
CA ALA A 318 15.82 -20.40 14.10
C ALA A 318 14.67 -19.60 13.48
N ILE A 319 14.10 -20.12 12.40
CA ILE A 319 12.92 -19.59 11.72
C ILE A 319 11.72 -20.43 12.13
N PHE A 320 10.64 -19.77 12.53
CA PHE A 320 9.37 -20.38 12.88
C PHE A 320 8.33 -19.86 11.88
N SER A 321 7.78 -20.74 11.06
CA SER A 321 6.57 -20.47 10.29
C SER A 321 5.37 -20.81 11.17
N LEU A 322 4.40 -19.90 11.28
CA LEU A 322 3.23 -20.04 12.15
C LEU A 322 1.95 -19.80 11.38
N ASP A 323 0.90 -20.54 11.73
CA ASP A 323 -0.43 -20.39 11.14
C ASP A 323 -1.52 -20.60 12.20
N LEU A 324 -2.54 -19.74 12.17
CA LEU A 324 -3.66 -19.83 13.10
C LEU A 324 -4.63 -20.94 12.69
N ASP A 325 -4.79 -21.92 13.59
CA ASP A 325 -5.63 -23.07 13.32
C ASP A 325 -7.10 -22.68 13.19
N ARG A 326 -7.71 -23.07 12.06
CA ARG A 326 -9.13 -22.84 11.78
C ARG A 326 -9.53 -21.36 11.79
N PHE A 327 -8.62 -20.43 11.49
CA PHE A 327 -8.93 -19.00 11.39
C PHE A 327 -10.09 -18.70 10.42
N LYS A 328 -10.18 -19.45 9.31
CA LYS A 328 -11.32 -19.36 8.39
C LYS A 328 -12.68 -19.59 9.08
N ALA A 329 -12.77 -20.55 10.00
CA ALA A 329 -14.02 -20.81 10.73
C ALA A 329 -14.40 -19.62 11.64
N VAL A 330 -13.41 -18.88 12.17
CA VAL A 330 -13.65 -17.63 12.91
C VAL A 330 -14.26 -16.57 11.98
N ASN A 331 -13.68 -16.37 10.79
CA ASN A 331 -14.23 -15.43 9.80
C ASN A 331 -15.64 -15.84 9.34
N ASP A 332 -15.87 -17.12 9.08
CA ASP A 332 -17.16 -17.62 8.61
C ASP A 332 -18.25 -17.49 9.69
N THR A 333 -17.88 -17.59 10.97
CA THR A 333 -18.83 -17.53 12.10
C THR A 333 -19.05 -16.09 12.61
N LEU A 334 -18.00 -15.27 12.69
CA LEU A 334 -18.01 -13.97 13.36
C LEU A 334 -17.79 -12.77 12.41
N GLY A 335 -17.46 -13.04 11.14
CA GLY A 335 -17.19 -12.04 10.11
C GLY A 335 -15.74 -11.54 10.11
N HIS A 336 -15.32 -11.00 8.95
CA HIS A 336 -13.97 -10.46 8.74
C HIS A 336 -13.52 -9.41 9.79
N PRO A 337 -14.37 -8.48 10.29
CA PRO A 337 -13.92 -7.53 11.31
C PRO A 337 -13.44 -8.19 12.61
N ALA A 338 -14.05 -9.32 13.00
CA ALA A 338 -13.61 -10.09 14.17
C ALA A 338 -12.29 -10.82 13.88
N GLY A 339 -12.12 -11.35 12.67
CA GLY A 339 -10.84 -11.91 12.21
C GLY A 339 -9.71 -10.88 12.21
N ASP A 340 -9.96 -9.68 11.71
CA ASP A 340 -8.99 -8.58 11.68
C ASP A 340 -8.55 -8.16 13.10
N TRP A 341 -9.51 -8.08 14.02
CA TRP A 341 -9.22 -7.82 15.44
C TRP A 341 -8.41 -8.96 16.07
N LEU A 342 -8.75 -10.21 15.76
CA LEU A 342 -8.03 -11.38 16.25
C LEU A 342 -6.57 -11.36 15.75
N LEU A 343 -6.34 -11.07 14.47
CA LEU A 343 -4.99 -10.98 13.89
C LEU A 343 -4.14 -9.91 14.56
N LYS A 344 -4.71 -8.72 14.86
CA LYS A 344 -4.04 -7.68 15.64
C LYS A 344 -3.68 -8.17 17.04
N SER A 345 -4.62 -8.83 17.71
CA SER A 345 -4.42 -9.35 19.07
C SER A 345 -3.37 -10.47 19.12
N VAL A 346 -3.34 -11.33 18.09
CA VAL A 346 -2.31 -12.36 17.91
C VAL A 346 -0.96 -11.72 17.69
N ALA A 347 -0.85 -10.72 16.81
CA ALA A 347 0.39 -10.00 16.55
C ALA A 347 0.99 -9.41 17.84
N GLU A 348 0.16 -8.71 18.64
CA GLU A 348 0.61 -8.18 19.94
C GLU A 348 1.04 -9.29 20.90
N ARG A 349 0.31 -10.41 20.94
CA ARG A 349 0.63 -11.52 21.84
C ARG A 349 1.93 -12.22 21.43
N LEU A 350 2.17 -12.39 20.13
CA LEU A 350 3.43 -12.90 19.59
C LEU A 350 4.59 -11.97 19.94
N GLN A 351 4.45 -10.65 19.77
CA GLN A 351 5.48 -9.68 20.15
C GLN A 351 5.87 -9.80 21.64
N ARG A 352 4.89 -9.99 22.54
CA ARG A 352 5.15 -10.20 23.98
C ARG A 352 5.85 -11.53 24.28
N CYS A 353 5.80 -12.51 23.38
CA CYS A 353 6.55 -13.76 23.50
C CYS A 353 8.01 -13.63 23.06
N LEU A 354 8.42 -12.53 22.42
CA LEU A 354 9.75 -12.37 21.84
C LEU A 354 10.68 -11.50 22.69
N ARG A 355 11.99 -11.63 22.47
CA ARG A 355 13.00 -10.71 23.02
C ARG A 355 12.98 -9.43 22.17
N GLY A 356 12.44 -8.35 22.72
CA GLY A 356 12.11 -7.12 21.96
C GLY A 356 13.26 -6.41 21.25
N GLU A 357 14.52 -6.71 21.59
CA GLU A 357 15.71 -6.07 20.99
C GLU A 357 16.35 -6.88 19.85
N THR A 358 16.07 -8.18 19.75
CA THR A 358 16.77 -9.07 18.80
C THR A 358 15.86 -9.89 17.91
N ASP A 359 14.78 -10.45 18.46
CA ASP A 359 13.91 -11.36 17.72
C ASP A 359 12.92 -10.58 16.85
N ILE A 360 12.53 -11.14 15.72
CA ILE A 360 11.59 -10.50 14.79
C ILE A 360 10.35 -11.36 14.66
N VAL A 361 9.19 -10.72 14.65
CA VAL A 361 7.94 -11.31 14.14
C VAL A 361 7.48 -10.52 12.93
N ALA A 362 7.07 -11.21 11.88
CA ALA A 362 6.50 -10.65 10.66
C ALA A 362 5.17 -11.32 10.34
N ARG A 363 4.32 -10.65 9.58
CA ARG A 363 3.11 -11.23 8.99
C ARG A 363 3.28 -11.35 7.48
N PHE A 364 3.10 -12.56 6.95
CA PHE A 364 3.29 -12.84 5.53
C PHE A 364 2.01 -12.64 4.72
N GLY A 365 0.85 -12.72 5.38
CA GLY A 365 -0.47 -12.53 4.79
C GLY A 365 -1.48 -13.47 5.43
N GLY A 366 -2.78 -13.20 5.27
CA GLY A 366 -3.82 -14.06 5.85
C GLY A 366 -3.63 -14.27 7.35
N ASP A 367 -3.54 -15.54 7.76
CA ASP A 367 -3.29 -16.05 9.11
C ASP A 367 -1.84 -16.50 9.35
N GLU A 368 -0.93 -16.22 8.43
CA GLU A 368 0.46 -16.66 8.46
C GLU A 368 1.40 -15.61 9.09
N PHE A 369 2.18 -16.05 10.07
CA PHE A 369 3.22 -15.27 10.73
C PHE A 369 4.56 -16.00 10.63
N VAL A 370 5.64 -15.24 10.67
CA VAL A 370 6.99 -15.79 10.75
C VAL A 370 7.74 -15.14 11.90
N VAL A 371 8.36 -15.96 12.74
CA VAL A 371 9.26 -15.50 13.80
C VAL A 371 10.68 -15.90 13.44
N VAL A 372 11.64 -15.00 13.67
CA VAL A 372 13.08 -15.30 13.58
C VAL A 372 13.70 -15.05 14.94
N GLN A 373 14.27 -16.11 15.50
CA GLN A 373 15.02 -16.09 16.75
C GLN A 373 16.51 -16.02 16.45
N PHE A 374 17.12 -14.87 16.73
CA PHE A 374 18.56 -14.67 16.51
C PHE A 374 19.37 -15.14 17.72
N ASN A 375 20.66 -15.46 17.48
CA ASN A 375 21.62 -15.82 18.51
C ASN A 375 21.10 -16.92 19.45
N PHE A 376 20.40 -17.93 18.89
CA PHE A 376 19.87 -19.02 19.70
C PHE A 376 21.01 -19.99 20.07
N LYS A 377 21.05 -20.47 21.31
CA LYS A 377 22.21 -21.24 21.83
C LYS A 377 22.12 -22.75 21.55
N GLY A 378 21.00 -23.20 20.97
CA GLY A 378 20.73 -24.60 20.68
C GLY A 378 19.23 -24.90 20.65
N ILE A 379 18.87 -26.08 20.13
CA ILE A 379 17.48 -26.49 19.82
C ILE A 379 16.53 -26.30 21.00
N ALA A 380 17.00 -26.54 22.23
CA ALA A 380 16.21 -26.37 23.45
C ALA A 380 15.69 -24.93 23.66
N ASP A 381 16.39 -23.91 23.17
CA ASP A 381 15.93 -22.51 23.28
C ASP A 381 14.86 -22.18 22.25
N ALA A 382 14.95 -22.75 21.05
CA ALA A 382 13.90 -22.67 20.04
C ALA A 382 12.64 -23.40 20.51
N GLU A 383 12.81 -24.59 21.12
CA GLU A 383 11.72 -25.37 21.68
C GLU A 383 10.98 -24.62 22.80
N LYS A 384 11.70 -23.97 23.70
CA LYS A 384 11.10 -23.11 24.75
C LYS A 384 10.28 -21.98 24.15
N LEU A 385 10.77 -21.33 23.10
CA LEU A 385 10.03 -20.27 22.42
C LEU A 385 8.77 -20.82 21.75
N ALA A 386 8.87 -21.96 21.07
CA ALA A 386 7.72 -22.61 20.43
C ALA A 386 6.63 -22.96 21.44
N LYS A 387 6.97 -23.63 22.55
CA LYS A 387 6.03 -23.95 23.64
C LYS A 387 5.36 -22.69 24.18
N ARG A 388 6.15 -21.65 24.46
CA ARG A 388 5.65 -20.37 24.95
C ARG A 388 4.65 -19.73 23.99
N ILE A 389 4.91 -19.77 22.68
CA ILE A 389 4.00 -19.24 21.68
C ILE A 389 2.70 -20.04 21.64
N VAL A 390 2.77 -21.38 21.53
CA VAL A 390 1.58 -22.26 21.51
C VAL A 390 0.71 -22.01 22.74
N GLU A 391 1.29 -22.03 23.93
CA GLU A 391 0.59 -21.80 25.20
C GLU A 391 0.01 -20.38 25.31
N ALA A 392 0.71 -19.37 24.78
CA ALA A 392 0.23 -18.00 24.80
C ALA A 392 -0.99 -17.82 23.88
N ILE A 393 -0.95 -18.37 22.66
CA ILE A 393 -2.04 -18.23 21.69
C ILE A 393 -3.27 -19.07 22.11
N ALA A 394 -3.07 -20.25 22.72
CA ALA A 394 -4.17 -21.09 23.19
C ALA A 394 -5.07 -20.43 24.26
N LYS A 395 -4.61 -19.38 24.94
CA LYS A 395 -5.43 -18.60 25.88
C LYS A 395 -6.54 -17.84 25.13
N PRO A 396 -7.76 -17.73 25.67
CA PRO A 396 -8.86 -17.05 24.99
C PRO A 396 -8.53 -15.58 24.67
N PHE A 397 -9.04 -15.11 23.55
CA PHE A 397 -9.01 -13.70 23.14
C PHE A 397 -10.37 -13.07 23.46
N ARG A 398 -10.37 -12.04 24.32
CA ARG A 398 -11.60 -11.36 24.75
C ARG A 398 -11.89 -10.15 23.88
N ASP A 399 -12.89 -10.25 23.01
CA ASP A 399 -13.46 -9.08 22.30
C ASP A 399 -14.80 -8.72 22.94
N LYS A 400 -14.83 -7.61 23.68
CA LYS A 400 -16.01 -7.12 24.42
C LYS A 400 -16.57 -8.18 25.39
N SER A 401 -17.65 -8.87 25.00
CA SER A 401 -18.37 -9.88 25.79
C SER A 401 -18.23 -11.30 25.24
N ARG A 402 -17.28 -11.54 24.33
CA ARG A 402 -17.09 -12.83 23.65
C ARG A 402 -15.66 -13.34 23.86
N ASP A 403 -15.56 -14.64 24.15
CA ASP A 403 -14.28 -15.35 24.26
C ASP A 403 -14.02 -16.14 22.96
N ILE A 404 -12.98 -15.76 22.21
CA ILE A 404 -12.57 -16.43 20.98
C ILE A 404 -11.40 -17.38 21.30
N HIS A 405 -11.54 -18.64 20.91
CA HIS A 405 -10.51 -19.66 21.09
C HIS A 405 -9.90 -20.02 19.73
N VAL A 406 -8.58 -19.92 19.62
CA VAL A 406 -7.83 -20.25 18.40
C VAL A 406 -6.54 -20.96 18.78
N GLY A 407 -6.16 -21.97 18.00
CA GLY A 407 -4.87 -22.64 18.10
C GLY A 407 -3.83 -21.98 17.20
N ILE A 408 -2.57 -22.35 17.36
CA ILE A 408 -1.51 -21.99 16.42
C ILE A 408 -0.62 -23.20 16.19
N SER A 409 -0.37 -23.51 14.92
CA SER A 409 0.59 -24.53 14.51
C SER A 409 1.91 -23.86 14.12
N LEU A 410 3.04 -24.50 14.42
CA LEU A 410 4.37 -23.98 14.10
C LEU A 410 5.24 -25.02 13.39
N GLY A 411 6.01 -24.56 12.40
CA GLY A 411 7.12 -25.29 11.81
C GLY A 411 8.42 -24.55 12.03
N ILE A 412 9.49 -25.26 12.39
CA ILE A 412 10.74 -24.66 12.83
C ILE A 412 11.88 -25.18 11.96
N ALA A 413 12.66 -24.29 11.36
CA ALA A 413 13.91 -24.62 10.67
C ALA A 413 15.08 -23.86 11.30
N VAL A 414 16.24 -24.51 11.35
CA VAL A 414 17.44 -24.04 12.04
C VAL A 414 18.56 -23.79 11.04
N PHE A 415 19.15 -22.61 11.07
CA PHE A 415 20.38 -22.31 10.33
C PHE A 415 21.61 -22.67 11.18
N PRO A 416 22.65 -23.31 10.60
CA PRO A 416 22.80 -23.70 9.19
C PRO A 416 22.28 -25.10 8.82
N ASP A 417 21.83 -25.90 9.78
CA ASP A 417 21.57 -27.33 9.60
C ASP A 417 20.45 -27.63 8.58
N ASP A 418 19.41 -26.80 8.56
CA ASP A 418 18.21 -26.97 7.74
C ASP A 418 18.21 -26.08 6.49
N GLY A 419 19.31 -25.39 6.17
CA GLY A 419 19.41 -24.55 4.97
C GLY A 419 20.48 -23.46 5.06
N ASN A 420 20.96 -23.00 3.91
CA ASN A 420 22.04 -22.00 3.80
C ASN A 420 21.58 -20.64 3.26
N ASP A 421 20.30 -20.51 2.94
CA ASP A 421 19.69 -19.29 2.40
C ASP A 421 18.27 -19.14 2.96
N ALA A 422 17.75 -17.92 2.91
CA ALA A 422 16.46 -17.61 3.50
C ALA A 422 15.28 -18.32 2.79
N ASP A 423 15.36 -18.62 1.49
CA ASP A 423 14.29 -19.35 0.79
C ASP A 423 14.22 -20.80 1.25
N THR A 424 15.37 -21.46 1.35
CA THR A 424 15.47 -22.85 1.82
C THR A 424 14.98 -22.97 3.26
N LEU A 425 15.40 -22.06 4.16
CA LEU A 425 14.98 -22.10 5.57
C LEU A 425 13.47 -21.83 5.73
N LEU A 426 12.91 -20.83 5.03
CA LEU A 426 11.47 -20.55 5.06
C LEU A 426 10.67 -21.73 4.50
N LYS A 427 11.11 -22.33 3.38
CA LYS A 427 10.48 -23.50 2.79
C LYS A 427 10.48 -24.69 3.76
N ASN A 428 11.61 -24.96 4.41
CA ASN A 428 11.73 -26.08 5.34
C ASN A 428 10.92 -25.87 6.62
N ALA A 429 10.85 -24.63 7.12
CA ALA A 429 9.96 -24.25 8.21
C ALA A 429 8.48 -24.47 7.81
N ASP A 430 8.08 -24.10 6.59
CA ASP A 430 6.72 -24.35 6.08
C ASP A 430 6.40 -25.85 5.96
N THR A 431 7.36 -26.67 5.48
CA THR A 431 7.20 -28.13 5.44
C THR A 431 6.94 -28.68 6.85
N ALA A 432 7.69 -28.22 7.85
CA ALA A 432 7.49 -28.62 9.24
C ALA A 432 6.15 -28.14 9.80
N LEU A 433 5.71 -26.93 9.42
CA LEU A 433 4.41 -26.35 9.82
C LEU A 433 3.26 -27.20 9.27
N TYR A 434 3.36 -27.63 8.01
CA TYR A 434 2.38 -28.52 7.42
C TYR A 434 2.28 -29.83 8.22
N ARG A 435 3.42 -30.44 8.55
CA ARG A 435 3.44 -31.66 9.38
C ARG A 435 2.79 -31.43 10.73
N ALA A 436 3.05 -30.29 11.37
CA ALA A 436 2.41 -29.90 12.62
C ALA A 436 0.88 -29.84 12.52
N LYS A 437 0.35 -29.23 11.45
CA LYS A 437 -1.10 -29.21 11.18
C LYS A 437 -1.67 -30.61 10.96
N SER A 438 -0.88 -31.46 10.31
CA SER A 438 -1.25 -32.81 9.90
C SER A 438 -1.36 -33.80 11.09
N GLU A 439 -0.63 -33.53 12.19
CA GLU A 439 -0.50 -34.39 13.38
C GLU A 439 -1.41 -33.96 14.55
N GLY A 440 -2.32 -33.00 14.34
CA GLY A 440 -3.31 -32.61 15.36
C GLY A 440 -3.49 -31.11 15.57
N ARG A 441 -2.69 -30.26 14.90
CA ARG A 441 -2.70 -28.79 15.08
C ARG A 441 -2.36 -28.36 16.52
N SER A 442 -2.31 -27.06 16.81
CA SER A 442 -1.93 -26.52 18.14
C SER A 442 -0.58 -27.07 18.67
N LEU A 443 0.37 -27.35 17.78
CA LEU A 443 1.65 -27.96 18.12
C LEU A 443 2.76 -27.44 17.22
N TYR A 444 4.01 -27.74 17.57
CA TYR A 444 5.18 -27.38 16.78
C TYR A 444 5.95 -28.60 16.30
N ARG A 445 6.63 -28.48 15.15
CA ARG A 445 7.59 -29.46 14.64
C ARG A 445 8.85 -28.77 14.14
N PHE A 446 10.00 -29.35 14.47
CA PHE A 446 11.27 -29.00 13.83
C PHE A 446 11.33 -29.69 12.49
N PHE A 447 11.95 -29.08 11.48
CA PHE A 447 12.20 -29.71 10.21
C PHE A 447 13.09 -30.93 10.40
N GLU A 448 12.72 -32.02 9.72
CA GLU A 448 13.53 -33.23 9.65
C GLU A 448 13.70 -33.60 8.17
N PRO A 449 14.92 -33.94 7.73
CA PRO A 449 15.15 -34.46 6.39
C PRO A 449 14.22 -35.66 6.12
N GLY A 450 13.42 -35.55 5.05
CA GLY A 450 12.39 -36.55 4.70
C GLY A 450 10.94 -36.13 5.01
N MET A 451 10.72 -35.03 5.73
CA MET A 451 9.36 -34.48 5.91
C MET A 451 8.69 -34.13 4.58
N ASP A 452 9.43 -33.60 3.60
CA ASP A 452 8.91 -33.31 2.25
C ASP A 452 8.22 -34.55 1.64
N ALA A 453 8.78 -35.75 1.84
CA ALA A 453 8.19 -36.98 1.32
C ALA A 453 6.86 -37.33 2.00
N ILE A 454 6.73 -37.08 3.30
CA ILE A 454 5.49 -37.32 4.07
C ILE A 454 4.38 -36.36 3.60
N VAL A 455 4.71 -35.07 3.44
CA VAL A 455 3.79 -34.04 2.95
C VAL A 455 3.31 -34.37 1.53
N GLN A 456 4.23 -34.73 0.63
CA GLN A 456 3.90 -35.15 -0.73
C GLN A 456 3.06 -36.43 -0.75
N THR A 457 3.36 -37.39 0.12
CA THR A 457 2.59 -38.64 0.24
C THR A 457 1.15 -38.37 0.67
N ARG A 458 0.94 -37.43 1.61
CA ARG A 458 -0.40 -37.03 2.08
C ARG A 458 -1.19 -36.29 1.00
N ARG A 459 -0.58 -35.33 0.30
CA ARG A 459 -1.21 -34.66 -0.86
C ARG A 459 -1.61 -35.63 -1.96
N ALA A 460 -0.72 -36.58 -2.27
CA ALA A 460 -1.04 -37.61 -3.24
C ALA A 460 -2.20 -38.50 -2.76
N LEU A 461 -2.30 -38.77 -1.45
CA LEU A 461 -3.41 -39.52 -0.87
C LEU A 461 -4.73 -38.74 -0.95
N GLU A 462 -4.71 -37.42 -0.74
CA GLU A 462 -5.88 -36.53 -0.92
C GLU A 462 -6.41 -36.61 -2.35
N ILE A 463 -5.54 -36.46 -3.34
CA ILE A 463 -5.89 -36.55 -4.77
C ILE A 463 -6.47 -37.92 -5.12
N ASP A 464 -5.83 -39.00 -4.64
CA ASP A 464 -6.31 -40.36 -4.87
C ASP A 464 -7.69 -40.57 -4.24
N LEU A 465 -7.92 -40.06 -3.03
CA LEU A 465 -9.17 -40.20 -2.27
C LEU A 465 -10.37 -39.55 -2.97
N GLU A 466 -10.18 -38.37 -3.56
CA GLU A 466 -11.24 -37.65 -4.30
C GLU A 466 -11.82 -38.49 -5.44
N THR A 467 -10.99 -39.29 -6.12
CA THR A 467 -11.41 -40.11 -7.26
C THR A 467 -11.75 -41.55 -6.91
N ALA A 468 -11.24 -42.06 -5.78
CA ALA A 468 -11.37 -43.47 -5.37
C ALA A 468 -12.82 -43.96 -5.22
N LEU A 469 -13.73 -43.10 -4.73
CA LEU A 469 -15.14 -43.49 -4.57
C LEU A 469 -15.82 -43.74 -5.92
N SER A 470 -15.53 -42.90 -6.92
CA SER A 470 -16.05 -43.05 -8.29
C SER A 470 -15.47 -44.26 -9.02
N ARG A 471 -14.26 -44.69 -8.64
CA ARG A 471 -13.55 -45.85 -9.20
C ARG A 471 -13.91 -47.18 -8.53
N HIS A 472 -14.84 -47.17 -7.58
CA HIS A 472 -15.25 -48.36 -6.83
C HIS A 472 -14.10 -49.04 -6.06
N GLU A 473 -13.15 -48.25 -5.54
CA GLU A 473 -11.98 -48.76 -4.82
C GLU A 473 -12.26 -49.09 -3.33
N PHE A 474 -13.47 -48.77 -2.85
CA PHE A 474 -13.87 -49.02 -1.46
C PHE A 474 -14.68 -50.31 -1.31
N ASP A 475 -14.44 -51.02 -0.22
CA ASP A 475 -15.22 -52.17 0.21
C ASP A 475 -15.50 -52.15 1.72
N LEU A 476 -16.41 -53.03 2.18
CA LEU A 476 -16.68 -53.25 3.59
C LEU A 476 -16.34 -54.70 3.96
N ASP A 477 -15.55 -54.85 5.02
CA ASP A 477 -15.42 -56.10 5.74
C ASP A 477 -16.33 -56.07 6.97
N PHE A 478 -16.74 -57.24 7.44
CA PHE A 478 -17.68 -57.41 8.54
C PHE A 478 -17.01 -58.24 9.63
N GLN A 479 -16.92 -57.69 10.84
CA GLN A 479 -16.38 -58.39 11.99
C GLN A 479 -17.50 -58.84 12.93
N PRO A 480 -17.58 -60.14 13.30
CA PRO A 480 -18.64 -60.65 14.17
C PRO A 480 -18.56 -60.08 15.60
N ILE A 481 -19.73 -59.75 16.15
CA ILE A 481 -19.93 -59.42 17.56
C ILE A 481 -20.69 -60.57 18.22
N MET A 482 -20.15 -61.10 19.32
CA MET A 482 -20.70 -62.25 20.02
C MET A 482 -21.29 -61.85 21.38
N ASN A 483 -22.45 -62.39 21.72
CA ASN A 483 -22.96 -62.31 23.08
C ASN A 483 -22.20 -63.33 23.95
N ILE A 484 -21.59 -62.86 25.03
CA ILE A 484 -20.66 -63.67 25.83
C ILE A 484 -21.37 -64.80 26.58
N ALA A 485 -22.63 -64.57 26.99
CA ALA A 485 -23.41 -65.53 27.77
C ALA A 485 -23.94 -66.71 26.92
N SER A 486 -24.47 -66.41 25.74
CA SER A 486 -25.01 -67.43 24.82
C SER A 486 -23.96 -68.02 23.87
N GLY A 487 -22.87 -67.31 23.61
CA GLY A 487 -21.89 -67.67 22.57
C GLY A 487 -22.39 -67.43 21.13
N GLU A 488 -23.58 -66.84 20.97
CA GLU A 488 -24.16 -66.56 19.66
C GLU A 488 -23.66 -65.24 19.08
N ILE A 489 -23.56 -65.18 17.74
CA ILE A 489 -23.26 -63.95 17.02
C ILE A 489 -24.53 -63.09 17.00
N VAL A 490 -24.45 -61.88 17.53
CA VAL A 490 -25.58 -60.95 17.67
C VAL A 490 -25.52 -59.75 16.73
N GLY A 491 -24.41 -59.60 16.01
CA GLY A 491 -24.27 -58.60 14.95
C GLY A 491 -22.90 -58.65 14.30
N ALA A 492 -22.63 -57.64 13.49
CA ALA A 492 -21.29 -57.38 12.98
C ALA A 492 -21.03 -55.88 12.85
N GLU A 493 -19.77 -55.50 13.00
CA GLU A 493 -19.27 -54.16 12.69
C GLU A 493 -18.82 -54.10 11.23
N ALA A 494 -19.29 -53.08 10.50
CA ALA A 494 -18.85 -52.78 9.15
C ALA A 494 -17.58 -51.92 9.17
N LEU A 495 -16.49 -52.50 8.67
CA LEU A 495 -15.16 -51.90 8.66
C LEU A 495 -14.76 -51.54 7.23
N MET A 496 -14.49 -50.27 6.99
CA MET A 496 -14.14 -49.79 5.65
C MET A 496 -12.77 -50.28 5.21
N ARG A 497 -12.65 -50.59 3.92
CA ARG A 497 -11.41 -51.00 3.25
C ARG A 497 -11.23 -50.18 1.99
N TRP A 498 -10.00 -49.71 1.77
CA TRP A 498 -9.63 -49.06 0.51
C TRP A 498 -8.57 -49.90 -0.20
N HIS A 499 -8.91 -50.35 -1.40
CA HIS A 499 -8.01 -51.08 -2.28
C HIS A 499 -7.63 -50.18 -3.46
N SER A 500 -6.52 -49.47 -3.29
CA SER A 500 -5.99 -48.59 -4.33
C SER A 500 -5.15 -49.39 -5.34
N PRO A 501 -5.36 -49.23 -6.66
CA PRO A 501 -4.53 -49.88 -7.67
C PRO A 501 -3.05 -49.49 -7.60
N THR A 502 -2.76 -48.26 -7.16
CA THR A 502 -1.40 -47.70 -7.10
C THR A 502 -0.72 -47.96 -5.76
N ARG A 503 -1.49 -48.06 -4.66
CA ARG A 503 -0.95 -48.21 -3.28
C ARG A 503 -1.18 -49.57 -2.65
N GLY A 504 -1.97 -50.44 -3.28
CA GLY A 504 -2.48 -51.65 -2.65
C GLY A 504 -3.53 -51.33 -1.57
N THR A 505 -3.57 -52.13 -0.51
CA THR A 505 -4.53 -51.93 0.58
C THR A 505 -4.09 -50.76 1.47
N VAL A 506 -4.93 -49.72 1.54
CA VAL A 506 -4.72 -48.55 2.41
C VAL A 506 -5.55 -48.72 3.68
N THR A 507 -4.89 -48.60 4.84
CA THR A 507 -5.53 -48.79 6.15
C THR A 507 -6.42 -47.60 6.53
N PRO A 508 -7.57 -47.81 7.21
CA PRO A 508 -8.45 -46.74 7.68
C PRO A 508 -7.74 -45.60 8.41
N ASP A 509 -6.80 -45.92 9.31
CA ASP A 509 -6.03 -44.93 10.07
C ASP A 509 -5.26 -43.92 9.19
N LYS A 510 -4.97 -44.28 7.93
CA LYS A 510 -4.28 -43.39 6.99
C LYS A 510 -5.22 -42.49 6.21
N PHE A 511 -6.38 -42.99 5.78
CA PHE A 511 -7.25 -42.24 4.85
C PHE A 511 -8.48 -41.63 5.50
N ILE A 512 -8.98 -42.15 6.64
CA ILE A 512 -10.12 -41.57 7.34
C ILE A 512 -9.81 -40.14 7.81
N PRO A 513 -8.66 -39.83 8.45
CA PRO A 513 -8.35 -38.46 8.86
C PRO A 513 -8.31 -37.49 7.67
N VAL A 514 -7.76 -37.96 6.53
CA VAL A 514 -7.72 -37.18 5.29
C VAL A 514 -9.12 -36.97 4.72
N ALA A 515 -9.98 -37.98 4.79
CA ALA A 515 -11.38 -37.88 4.37
C ALA A 515 -12.16 -36.88 5.24
N GLU A 516 -11.90 -36.82 6.54
CA GLU A 516 -12.53 -35.86 7.45
C GLU A 516 -12.12 -34.43 7.15
N GLU A 517 -10.82 -34.18 6.94
CA GLU A 517 -10.30 -32.85 6.64
C GLU A 517 -10.73 -32.32 5.28
N THR A 518 -10.81 -33.18 4.27
CA THR A 518 -11.26 -32.83 2.91
C THR A 518 -12.78 -32.81 2.78
N GLY A 519 -13.51 -33.30 3.78
CA GLY A 519 -14.97 -33.47 3.73
C GLY A 519 -15.45 -34.70 2.94
N MET A 520 -14.54 -35.45 2.31
CA MET A 520 -14.84 -36.71 1.61
C MET A 520 -15.45 -37.78 2.52
N ILE A 521 -15.29 -37.68 3.84
CA ILE A 521 -15.91 -38.60 4.82
C ILE A 521 -17.44 -38.62 4.73
N VAL A 522 -18.07 -37.52 4.29
CA VAL A 522 -19.53 -37.45 4.12
C VAL A 522 -20.00 -38.38 3.00
N PRO A 523 -19.59 -38.21 1.72
CA PRO A 523 -20.01 -39.12 0.66
C PRO A 523 -19.53 -40.58 0.87
N LEU A 524 -18.34 -40.78 1.46
CA LEU A 524 -17.85 -42.10 1.84
C LEU A 524 -18.76 -42.79 2.86
N GLY A 525 -19.14 -42.09 3.92
CA GLY A 525 -20.00 -42.61 4.95
C GLY A 525 -21.42 -42.90 4.46
N GLU A 526 -21.96 -42.08 3.55
CA GLU A 526 -23.25 -42.39 2.92
C GLU A 526 -23.21 -43.68 2.09
N TRP A 527 -22.13 -43.87 1.33
CA TRP A 527 -21.90 -45.10 0.58
C TRP A 527 -21.77 -46.31 1.52
N ALA A 528 -21.00 -46.16 2.61
CA ALA A 528 -20.80 -47.21 3.61
C ALA A 528 -22.12 -47.60 4.29
N LEU A 529 -22.93 -46.62 4.72
CA LEU A 529 -24.25 -46.86 5.30
C LEU A 529 -25.17 -47.64 4.37
N ARG A 530 -25.27 -47.24 3.10
CA ARG A 530 -26.08 -47.96 2.11
C ARG A 530 -25.61 -49.39 1.92
N LYS A 531 -24.30 -49.61 1.79
CA LYS A 531 -23.72 -50.94 1.58
C LYS A 531 -23.86 -51.84 2.81
N ALA A 532 -23.62 -51.31 4.01
CA ALA A 532 -23.79 -52.02 5.28
C ALA A 532 -25.25 -52.44 5.50
N CYS A 533 -26.22 -51.53 5.30
CA CYS A 533 -27.64 -51.85 5.45
C CYS A 533 -28.10 -52.87 4.40
N THR A 534 -27.62 -52.77 3.15
CA THR A 534 -27.91 -53.75 2.09
C THR A 534 -27.39 -55.14 2.47
N ALA A 535 -26.18 -55.22 3.02
CA ALA A 535 -25.63 -56.50 3.51
C ALA A 535 -26.49 -57.05 4.66
N ALA A 536 -26.84 -56.22 5.64
CA ALA A 536 -27.62 -56.62 6.81
C ALA A 536 -29.05 -57.11 6.49
N ALA A 537 -29.65 -56.62 5.40
CA ALA A 537 -30.95 -57.07 4.92
C ALA A 537 -30.97 -58.58 4.59
N SER A 538 -29.83 -59.13 4.19
CA SER A 538 -29.69 -60.56 3.89
C SER A 538 -29.47 -61.45 5.13
N TRP A 539 -29.28 -60.85 6.31
CA TRP A 539 -28.99 -61.58 7.54
C TRP A 539 -30.28 -61.92 8.31
N PRO A 540 -30.27 -62.97 9.15
CA PRO A 540 -31.37 -63.28 10.05
C PRO A 540 -31.86 -62.07 10.85
N ALA A 541 -33.17 -62.01 11.11
CA ALA A 541 -33.86 -60.82 11.62
C ALA A 541 -33.33 -60.28 12.98
N GLY A 542 -32.65 -61.11 13.78
CA GLY A 542 -32.08 -60.72 15.07
C GLY A 542 -30.68 -60.08 15.02
N LEU A 543 -29.97 -60.14 13.88
CA LEU A 543 -28.59 -59.66 13.79
C LEU A 543 -28.51 -58.16 13.52
N ARG A 544 -27.72 -57.46 14.33
CA ARG A 544 -27.44 -56.02 14.18
C ARG A 544 -26.29 -55.75 13.21
N ILE A 545 -26.28 -54.55 12.64
CA ILE A 545 -25.15 -54.00 11.88
C ILE A 545 -24.70 -52.70 12.52
N ALA A 546 -23.43 -52.65 12.91
CA ALA A 546 -22.80 -51.46 13.45
C ALA A 546 -21.99 -50.74 12.36
N VAL A 547 -22.11 -49.41 12.31
CA VAL A 547 -21.41 -48.54 11.34
C VAL A 547 -20.80 -47.35 12.08
N ASN A 548 -19.50 -47.18 11.90
CA ASN A 548 -18.73 -46.04 12.42
C ASN A 548 -19.15 -44.72 11.78
N VAL A 549 -19.24 -43.67 12.60
CA VAL A 549 -19.68 -42.33 12.18
C VAL A 549 -18.72 -41.26 12.70
N SER A 550 -18.18 -40.47 11.77
CA SER A 550 -17.36 -39.29 12.10
C SER A 550 -18.19 -38.12 12.65
N ALA A 551 -17.57 -37.32 13.52
CA ALA A 551 -18.11 -36.03 13.98
C ALA A 551 -18.47 -35.09 12.81
N VAL A 552 -17.68 -35.10 11.74
CA VAL A 552 -17.90 -34.27 10.55
C VAL A 552 -19.20 -34.66 9.85
N GLN A 553 -19.51 -35.96 9.79
CA GLN A 553 -20.75 -36.44 9.20
C GLN A 553 -21.96 -35.98 10.01
N LEU A 554 -21.94 -36.09 11.34
CA LEU A 554 -23.06 -35.67 12.20
C LEU A 554 -23.34 -34.16 12.12
N LYS A 555 -22.32 -33.35 11.83
CA LYS A 555 -22.43 -31.91 11.57
C LYS A 555 -22.96 -31.58 10.19
N SER A 556 -22.80 -32.47 9.21
CA SER A 556 -23.44 -32.32 7.91
C SER A 556 -24.95 -32.44 8.11
N GLY A 557 -25.69 -31.35 7.97
CA GLY A 557 -27.13 -31.30 8.26
C GLY A 557 -27.99 -32.30 7.44
N SER A 558 -27.39 -33.02 6.49
CA SER A 558 -27.97 -34.10 5.70
C SER A 558 -27.86 -35.49 6.32
N PHE A 559 -27.03 -35.72 7.35
CA PHE A 559 -26.71 -37.09 7.80
C PHE A 559 -27.94 -37.91 8.21
N ALA A 560 -28.86 -37.33 8.98
CA ALA A 560 -30.10 -38.01 9.35
C ALA A 560 -30.90 -38.47 8.12
N ARG A 561 -30.96 -37.63 7.08
CA ARG A 561 -31.62 -37.97 5.81
C ARG A 561 -30.91 -39.12 5.10
N SER A 562 -29.58 -39.13 5.10
CA SER A 562 -28.79 -40.20 4.47
C SER A 562 -28.98 -41.54 5.16
N VAL A 563 -29.07 -41.56 6.50
CA VAL A 563 -29.41 -42.77 7.27
C VAL A 563 -30.82 -43.27 6.96
N ILE A 564 -31.83 -42.38 6.98
CA ILE A 564 -33.21 -42.72 6.63
C ILE A 564 -33.28 -43.32 5.21
N SER A 565 -32.57 -42.71 4.27
CA SER A 565 -32.51 -43.19 2.88
C SER A 565 -31.88 -44.57 2.77
N ALA A 566 -30.83 -44.88 3.54
CA ALA A 566 -30.17 -46.19 3.52
C ALA A 566 -31.09 -47.29 4.10
N LEU A 567 -31.79 -46.99 5.19
CA LEU A 567 -32.79 -47.90 5.77
C LEU A 567 -33.97 -48.14 4.82
N ALA A 568 -34.52 -47.07 4.24
CA ALA A 568 -35.62 -47.17 3.29
C ALA A 568 -35.25 -47.97 2.03
N PHE A 569 -34.02 -47.81 1.53
CA PHE A 569 -33.54 -48.55 0.36
C PHE A 569 -33.30 -50.04 0.65
N SER A 570 -32.74 -50.36 1.81
CA SER A 570 -32.38 -51.75 2.18
C SER A 570 -33.53 -52.55 2.79
N GLY A 571 -34.55 -51.88 3.33
CA GLY A 571 -35.64 -52.53 4.06
C GLY A 571 -35.25 -53.02 5.47
N VAL A 572 -34.06 -52.65 5.96
CA VAL A 572 -33.62 -53.02 7.32
C VAL A 572 -34.43 -52.24 8.36
N PRO A 573 -35.03 -52.91 9.36
CA PRO A 573 -35.64 -52.24 10.51
C PRO A 573 -34.62 -51.35 11.24
N ALA A 574 -35.02 -50.12 11.59
CA ALA A 574 -34.14 -49.13 12.22
C ALA A 574 -33.42 -49.66 13.47
N GLY A 575 -34.10 -50.47 14.29
CA GLY A 575 -33.53 -51.08 15.50
C GLY A 575 -32.39 -52.09 15.28
N ARG A 576 -32.14 -52.49 14.03
CA ARG A 576 -30.98 -53.33 13.66
C ARG A 576 -29.75 -52.52 13.28
N LEU A 577 -29.90 -51.22 12.99
CA LEU A 577 -28.77 -50.34 12.71
C LEU A 577 -28.26 -49.75 14.03
N GLU A 578 -26.97 -49.91 14.25
CA GLU A 578 -26.22 -49.32 15.36
C GLU A 578 -25.21 -48.33 14.75
N LEU A 579 -25.21 -47.10 15.24
CA LEU A 579 -24.25 -46.08 14.83
C LEU A 579 -23.22 -45.91 15.94
N GLU A 580 -21.96 -46.15 15.59
CA GLU A 580 -20.82 -46.02 16.50
C GLU A 580 -20.24 -44.62 16.40
N ILE A 581 -20.12 -43.94 17.53
CA ILE A 581 -19.58 -42.59 17.65
C ILE A 581 -18.49 -42.59 18.72
N THR A 582 -17.41 -41.85 18.50
CA THR A 582 -16.34 -41.72 19.50
C THR A 582 -16.75 -40.78 20.63
N GLU A 583 -16.05 -40.88 21.76
CA GLU A 583 -16.29 -40.02 22.93
C GLU A 583 -16.18 -38.53 22.63
N THR A 584 -15.25 -38.14 21.74
CA THR A 584 -15.04 -36.75 21.33
C THR A 584 -16.28 -36.15 20.66
N VAL A 585 -17.10 -36.95 19.97
CA VAL A 585 -18.37 -36.51 19.38
C VAL A 585 -19.34 -36.02 20.44
N LEU A 586 -19.38 -36.68 21.61
CA LEU A 586 -20.26 -36.30 22.72
C LEU A 586 -19.78 -35.06 23.48
N MET A 587 -18.47 -34.79 23.45
CA MET A 587 -17.90 -33.57 24.03
C MET A 587 -18.10 -32.34 23.16
N ASP A 588 -18.43 -32.53 21.89
CA ASP A 588 -18.75 -31.44 20.98
C ASP A 588 -20.08 -30.79 21.39
N GLU A 589 -20.01 -29.60 22.00
CA GLU A 589 -21.17 -28.87 22.53
C GLU A 589 -22.13 -28.33 21.46
N SER A 590 -21.98 -28.75 20.20
CA SER A 590 -22.88 -28.37 19.12
C SER A 590 -24.29 -28.93 19.34
N ASP A 591 -25.24 -28.03 19.61
CA ASP A 591 -26.68 -28.35 19.68
C ASP A 591 -27.18 -29.12 18.45
N ALA A 592 -26.52 -28.94 17.29
CA ALA A 592 -26.85 -29.64 16.05
C ALA A 592 -26.56 -31.15 16.15
N VAL A 593 -25.41 -31.55 16.71
CA VAL A 593 -25.03 -32.98 16.84
C VAL A 593 -26.00 -33.71 17.75
N LEU A 594 -26.27 -33.13 18.93
CA LEU A 594 -27.23 -33.71 19.89
C LEU A 594 -28.64 -33.81 19.30
N LYS A 595 -29.08 -32.82 18.52
CA LYS A 595 -30.37 -32.85 17.82
C LYS A 595 -30.43 -33.98 16.80
N THR A 596 -29.40 -34.15 15.97
CA THR A 596 -29.29 -35.23 14.99
C THR A 596 -29.33 -36.61 15.66
N LEU A 597 -28.55 -36.81 16.72
CA LEU A 597 -28.53 -38.08 17.46
C LEU A 597 -29.88 -38.39 18.12
N ARG A 598 -30.56 -37.40 18.72
CA ARG A 598 -31.93 -37.57 19.26
C ARG A 598 -32.93 -37.92 18.17
N GLN A 599 -32.83 -37.28 17.01
CA GLN A 599 -33.71 -37.57 15.88
C GLN A 599 -33.52 -39.02 15.39
N LEU A 600 -32.27 -39.47 15.23
CA LEU A 600 -31.95 -40.84 14.81
C LEU A 600 -32.46 -41.87 15.82
N ARG A 601 -32.22 -41.64 17.11
CA ARG A 601 -32.74 -42.48 18.19
C ARG A 601 -34.27 -42.51 18.19
N GLY A 602 -34.93 -41.38 17.94
CA GLY A 602 -36.40 -41.29 17.82
C GLY A 602 -36.98 -42.16 16.70
N LEU A 603 -36.17 -42.55 15.70
CA LEU A 603 -36.54 -43.51 14.65
C LEU A 603 -36.32 -44.97 15.06
N GLY A 604 -35.76 -45.21 16.26
CA GLY A 604 -35.43 -46.54 16.77
C GLY A 604 -34.01 -47.00 16.46
N ILE A 605 -33.14 -46.13 15.93
CA ILE A 605 -31.73 -46.45 15.65
C ILE A 605 -30.96 -46.47 16.97
N ARG A 606 -30.06 -47.45 17.14
CA ARG A 606 -29.21 -47.57 18.34
C ARG A 606 -27.95 -46.72 18.20
N ILE A 607 -27.52 -46.11 19.30
CA ILE A 607 -26.27 -45.36 19.36
C ILE A 607 -25.30 -46.07 20.30
N ALA A 608 -24.11 -46.38 19.79
CA ALA A 608 -23.01 -46.98 20.53
C ALA A 608 -21.89 -45.97 20.71
N LEU A 609 -21.35 -45.90 21.92
CA LEU A 609 -20.18 -45.09 22.26
C LEU A 609 -18.92 -45.92 22.10
N ASP A 610 -18.07 -45.51 21.17
CA ASP A 610 -16.83 -46.19 20.81
C ASP A 610 -15.60 -45.59 21.49
N ASP A 611 -14.50 -46.35 21.53
CA ASP A 611 -13.20 -46.01 22.15
C ASP A 611 -13.29 -45.54 23.62
N PHE A 612 -14.25 -46.08 24.39
CA PHE A 612 -14.54 -45.56 25.73
C PHE A 612 -13.35 -45.75 26.70
N GLY A 613 -12.95 -44.65 27.35
CA GLY A 613 -11.87 -44.63 28.34
C GLY A 613 -10.51 -44.15 27.81
N THR A 614 -10.36 -43.93 26.51
CA THR A 614 -9.14 -43.36 25.91
C THR A 614 -9.12 -41.82 25.91
N GLY A 615 -10.25 -41.18 26.21
CA GLY A 615 -10.45 -39.73 26.24
C GLY A 615 -10.79 -39.14 27.62
N TYR A 616 -11.19 -37.86 27.65
CA TYR A 616 -11.59 -37.14 28.86
C TYR A 616 -13.01 -37.52 29.32
N SER A 617 -13.21 -38.74 29.81
CA SER A 617 -14.55 -39.24 30.17
C SER A 617 -15.21 -38.43 31.29
N SER A 618 -16.12 -37.52 30.91
CA SER A 618 -17.04 -36.89 31.85
C SER A 618 -18.33 -37.72 31.88
N LEU A 619 -18.47 -38.54 32.92
CA LEU A 619 -19.70 -39.27 33.29
C LEU A 619 -20.96 -38.38 33.22
N GLY A 620 -20.81 -37.06 33.34
CA GLY A 620 -21.88 -36.09 33.14
C GLY A 620 -22.52 -36.13 31.75
N TYR A 621 -21.77 -36.46 30.69
CA TYR A 621 -22.29 -36.54 29.32
C TYR A 621 -23.09 -37.81 29.05
N LEU A 622 -22.64 -38.96 29.56
CA LEU A 622 -23.43 -40.21 29.53
C LEU A 622 -24.80 -40.04 30.19
N ARG A 623 -24.89 -39.19 31.22
CA ARG A 623 -26.17 -38.83 31.84
C ARG A 623 -27.04 -37.92 30.95
N ARG A 624 -26.43 -37.04 30.16
CA ARG A 624 -27.13 -36.02 29.36
C ARG A 624 -27.61 -36.55 28.00
N PHE A 625 -26.90 -37.51 27.44
CA PHE A 625 -27.29 -38.20 26.22
C PHE A 625 -27.30 -39.72 26.48
N PRO A 626 -28.48 -40.35 26.55
CA PRO A 626 -28.55 -41.78 26.73
C PRO A 626 -27.99 -42.47 25.49
N VAL A 627 -27.04 -43.38 25.69
CA VAL A 627 -26.51 -44.30 24.67
C VAL A 627 -27.07 -45.71 24.93
N ASP A 628 -27.07 -46.56 23.91
CA ASP A 628 -27.59 -47.92 23.99
C ASP A 628 -26.48 -48.94 24.28
N LYS A 629 -25.25 -48.59 23.90
CA LYS A 629 -24.06 -49.43 24.04
C LYS A 629 -22.81 -48.60 24.35
N ILE A 630 -21.88 -49.19 25.11
CA ILE A 630 -20.51 -48.72 25.31
C ILE A 630 -19.54 -49.80 24.81
N LYS A 631 -18.56 -49.43 23.99
CA LYS A 631 -17.47 -50.30 23.54
C LYS A 631 -16.19 -49.92 24.30
N ILE A 632 -15.59 -50.90 24.96
CA ILE A 632 -14.33 -50.75 25.69
C ILE A 632 -13.19 -50.93 24.70
N ASP A 633 -12.33 -49.91 24.59
CA ASP A 633 -11.20 -49.90 23.67
C ASP A 633 -10.26 -51.10 23.89
N ARG A 634 -9.77 -51.65 22.79
CA ARG A 634 -8.84 -52.79 22.75
C ARG A 634 -7.60 -52.63 23.64
N SER A 635 -7.12 -51.41 23.90
CA SER A 635 -5.95 -51.15 24.74
C SER A 635 -6.18 -51.62 26.17
N PHE A 636 -7.41 -51.52 26.68
CA PHE A 636 -7.76 -52.02 28.01
C PHE A 636 -7.90 -53.54 28.02
N ILE A 637 -8.32 -54.13 26.90
CA ILE A 637 -8.51 -55.59 26.79
C ILE A 637 -7.17 -56.31 26.60
N HIS A 638 -6.22 -55.71 25.88
CA HIS A 638 -4.86 -56.24 25.74
C HIS A 638 -4.18 -56.41 27.11
N ASP A 639 -4.30 -55.41 27.98
CA ASP A 639 -3.65 -55.39 29.31
C ASP A 639 -4.56 -55.88 30.45
N LEU A 640 -5.57 -56.71 30.17
CA LEU A 640 -6.49 -57.28 31.18
C LEU A 640 -5.80 -58.05 32.32
N GLY A 641 -4.55 -58.48 32.14
CA GLY A 641 -3.74 -59.09 33.19
C GLY A 641 -3.24 -58.10 34.25
N ASN A 642 -3.20 -56.80 33.96
CA ASN A 642 -2.84 -55.75 34.90
C ASN A 642 -4.03 -55.45 35.83
N ARG A 643 -3.76 -55.38 37.15
CA ARG A 643 -4.77 -55.12 38.18
C ARG A 643 -5.54 -53.81 37.95
N ASP A 644 -4.85 -52.75 37.54
CA ASP A 644 -5.44 -51.41 37.39
C ASP A 644 -6.33 -51.36 36.14
N THR A 645 -5.84 -51.89 35.02
CA THR A 645 -6.61 -52.02 33.78
C THR A 645 -7.85 -52.89 33.99
N ALA A 646 -7.71 -54.03 34.66
CA ALA A 646 -8.84 -54.90 34.99
C ALA A 646 -9.87 -54.22 35.91
N ALA A 647 -9.43 -53.32 36.79
CA ALA A 647 -10.34 -52.53 37.63
C ALA A 647 -11.16 -51.55 36.79
N ILE A 648 -10.53 -50.84 35.84
CA ILE A 648 -11.22 -49.94 34.91
C ILE A 648 -12.28 -50.71 34.11
N VAL A 649 -11.90 -51.84 33.49
CA VAL A 649 -12.82 -52.68 32.71
C VAL A 649 -14.01 -53.13 33.57
N ARG A 650 -13.77 -53.59 34.80
CA ARG A 650 -14.85 -53.95 35.74
C ARG A 650 -15.77 -52.78 36.07
N THR A 651 -15.21 -51.59 36.28
CA THR A 651 -16.00 -50.39 36.57
C THR A 651 -16.89 -50.00 35.39
N VAL A 652 -16.37 -50.07 34.15
CA VAL A 652 -17.18 -49.78 32.96
C VAL A 652 -18.29 -50.81 32.77
N ILE A 653 -18.01 -52.10 32.99
CA ILE A 653 -19.03 -53.15 32.94
C ILE A 653 -20.12 -52.91 34.00
N GLY A 654 -19.72 -52.59 35.23
CA GLY A 654 -20.66 -52.28 36.31
C GLY A 654 -21.52 -51.05 36.01
N LEU A 655 -20.92 -49.99 35.45
CA LEU A 655 -21.65 -48.80 35.01
C LEU A 655 -22.71 -49.13 33.95
N GLY A 656 -22.36 -49.96 32.97
CA GLY A 656 -23.30 -50.41 31.94
C GLY A 656 -24.47 -51.17 32.54
N ALA A 657 -24.21 -52.09 33.47
CA ALA A 657 -25.24 -52.86 34.16
C ALA A 657 -26.22 -51.96 34.94
N GLU A 658 -25.72 -50.99 35.72
CA GLU A 658 -26.54 -50.06 36.51
C GLU A 658 -27.39 -49.11 35.63
N LEU A 659 -26.89 -48.74 34.45
CA LEU A 659 -27.59 -47.84 33.53
C LEU A 659 -28.44 -48.58 32.48
N GLY A 660 -28.43 -49.91 32.47
CA GLY A 660 -29.10 -50.72 31.43
C GLY A 660 -28.49 -50.56 30.04
N ILE A 661 -27.20 -50.23 29.96
CA ILE A 661 -26.43 -50.02 28.73
C ILE A 661 -25.65 -51.29 28.41
N THR A 662 -25.67 -51.72 27.14
CA THR A 662 -24.90 -52.89 26.71
C THR A 662 -23.41 -52.56 26.70
N VAL A 663 -22.57 -53.41 27.27
CA VAL A 663 -21.10 -53.25 27.21
C VAL A 663 -20.51 -54.28 26.27
N THR A 664 -19.69 -53.81 25.32
CA THR A 664 -18.93 -54.64 24.37
C THR A 664 -17.44 -54.47 24.66
N ALA A 665 -16.70 -55.56 24.77
CA ALA A 665 -15.24 -55.53 24.87
C ALA A 665 -14.59 -55.79 23.51
N GLU A 666 -13.70 -54.90 23.07
CA GLU A 666 -13.02 -55.00 21.77
C GLU A 666 -11.63 -55.58 21.87
N GLY A 667 -11.13 -56.18 20.79
CA GLY A 667 -9.78 -56.74 20.75
C GLY A 667 -9.62 -57.99 21.63
N VAL A 668 -10.68 -58.79 21.80
CA VAL A 668 -10.58 -60.09 22.48
C VAL A 668 -9.88 -61.10 21.58
N GLU A 669 -8.68 -61.52 21.97
CA GLU A 669 -7.80 -62.39 21.18
C GLU A 669 -7.57 -63.77 21.81
N THR A 670 -7.82 -63.92 23.11
CA THR A 670 -7.57 -65.16 23.86
C THR A 670 -8.76 -65.61 24.68
N GLU A 671 -8.92 -66.92 24.86
CA GLU A 671 -9.98 -67.49 25.72
C GLU A 671 -9.87 -66.99 27.17
N ALA A 672 -8.65 -66.76 27.67
CA ALA A 672 -8.42 -66.21 29.00
C ALA A 672 -9.03 -64.80 29.16
N GLN A 673 -8.90 -63.92 28.15
CA GLN A 673 -9.55 -62.61 28.16
C GLN A 673 -11.08 -62.76 28.15
N LEU A 674 -11.61 -63.66 27.32
CA LEU A 674 -13.05 -63.92 27.23
C LEU A 674 -13.62 -64.44 28.56
N ASP A 675 -12.91 -65.34 29.23
CA ASP A 675 -13.30 -65.90 30.53
C ASP A 675 -13.31 -64.83 31.62
N ILE A 676 -12.31 -63.93 31.66
CA ILE A 676 -12.29 -62.79 32.58
C ILE A 676 -13.48 -61.87 32.31
N LEU A 677 -13.76 -61.55 31.05
CA LEU A 677 -14.89 -60.70 30.68
C LEU A 677 -16.24 -61.34 31.05
N ARG A 678 -16.38 -62.65 30.84
CA ARG A 678 -17.56 -63.44 31.26
C ARG A 678 -17.74 -63.40 32.77
N GLY A 679 -16.67 -63.63 33.53
CA GLY A 679 -16.69 -63.60 35.00
C GLY A 679 -17.06 -62.24 35.59
N ASN A 680 -16.78 -61.15 34.86
CA ASN A 680 -17.14 -59.79 35.26
C ASN A 680 -18.52 -59.33 34.76
N GLY A 681 -19.25 -60.17 34.01
CA GLY A 681 -20.58 -59.86 33.52
C GLY A 681 -20.62 -58.98 32.27
N CYS A 682 -19.56 -58.96 31.47
CA CYS A 682 -19.58 -58.26 30.18
C CYS A 682 -20.62 -58.91 29.23
N THR A 683 -21.36 -58.10 28.48
CA THR A 683 -22.48 -58.56 27.64
C THR A 683 -22.03 -59.08 26.28
N GLU A 684 -21.16 -58.34 25.60
CA GLU A 684 -20.75 -58.59 24.22
C GLU A 684 -19.21 -58.55 24.09
N ALA A 685 -18.69 -59.31 23.14
CA ALA A 685 -17.26 -59.34 22.81
C ALA A 685 -17.04 -59.30 21.30
N GLN A 686 -15.98 -58.61 20.90
CA GLN A 686 -15.49 -58.53 19.54
C GLN A 686 -13.96 -58.66 19.52
N GLY A 687 -13.43 -59.36 18.54
CA GLY A 687 -11.99 -59.57 18.41
C GLY A 687 -11.65 -60.81 17.59
N TYR A 688 -10.36 -61.06 17.38
CA TYR A 688 -9.90 -62.14 16.50
C TYR A 688 -10.19 -63.55 17.03
N LEU A 689 -10.42 -63.70 18.34
CA LEU A 689 -10.91 -64.95 18.91
C LEU A 689 -12.32 -65.30 18.38
N ILE A 690 -13.17 -64.29 18.20
CA ILE A 690 -14.55 -64.47 17.72
C ILE A 690 -14.57 -64.64 16.21
N GLY A 691 -13.81 -63.79 15.50
CA GLY A 691 -13.61 -63.85 14.07
C GLY A 691 -12.90 -62.62 13.54
N VAL A 692 -12.10 -62.83 12.49
CA VAL A 692 -11.43 -61.73 11.78
C VAL A 692 -12.41 -60.98 10.88
N PRO A 693 -12.19 -59.67 10.62
CA PRO A 693 -12.95 -58.94 9.60
C PRO A 693 -12.91 -59.67 8.26
N SER A 694 -14.07 -59.89 7.64
CA SER A 694 -14.18 -60.70 6.42
C SER A 694 -15.25 -60.18 5.46
N LYS A 695 -15.23 -60.63 4.21
CA LYS A 695 -16.23 -60.21 3.22
C LYS A 695 -17.61 -60.74 3.61
N VAL A 696 -18.67 -60.09 3.10
CA VAL A 696 -20.07 -60.46 3.41
C VAL A 696 -20.36 -61.94 3.17
N ALA A 697 -19.80 -62.54 2.11
CA ALA A 697 -19.99 -63.95 1.79
C ALA A 697 -19.36 -64.88 2.86
N ASP A 698 -18.22 -64.50 3.41
CA ASP A 698 -17.50 -65.26 4.44
C ASP A 698 -18.21 -65.15 5.78
N PHE A 699 -18.66 -63.94 6.13
CA PHE A 699 -19.49 -63.70 7.30
C PHE A 699 -20.80 -64.51 7.25
N GLN A 700 -21.48 -64.56 6.09
CA GLN A 700 -22.67 -65.39 5.91
C GLN A 700 -22.37 -66.89 6.04
N ARG A 701 -21.20 -67.36 5.60
CA ARG A 701 -20.76 -68.74 5.81
C ARG A 701 -20.53 -69.05 7.29
N LEU A 702 -19.94 -68.11 8.04
CA LEU A 702 -19.75 -68.21 9.49
C LEU A 702 -21.09 -68.31 10.24
N LEU A 703 -22.08 -67.49 9.86
CA LEU A 703 -23.42 -67.56 10.45
C LEU A 703 -24.07 -68.94 10.23
N LYS A 704 -23.94 -69.51 9.03
CA LYS A 704 -24.49 -70.83 8.70
C LYS A 704 -23.80 -71.97 9.45
N SER A 705 -22.47 -71.93 9.56
CA SER A 705 -21.70 -73.00 10.23
C SER A 705 -21.99 -73.06 11.73
N ARG A 706 -22.15 -71.92 12.41
CA ARG A 706 -22.52 -71.88 13.83
C ARG A 706 -23.97 -72.29 14.08
N ALA A 707 -24.90 -71.91 13.20
CA ALA A 707 -26.29 -72.37 13.31
C ALA A 707 -26.39 -73.91 13.27
N LEU A 708 -25.59 -74.56 12.42
CA LEU A 708 -25.51 -76.03 12.36
C LEU A 708 -24.96 -76.67 13.64
N HIS A 709 -23.96 -76.06 14.29
CA HIS A 709 -23.40 -76.56 15.55
C HIS A 709 -24.36 -76.41 16.74
N SER A 710 -25.16 -75.33 16.78
CA SER A 710 -26.16 -75.11 17.84
C SER A 710 -27.36 -76.07 17.78
N GLN A 711 -27.61 -76.71 16.63
CA GLN A 711 -28.70 -77.69 16.45
C GLN A 711 -28.27 -79.14 16.75
N THR A 712 -26.96 -79.39 16.89
CA THR A 712 -26.39 -80.72 17.15
C THR A 712 -25.84 -80.90 18.57
N GLY A 713 -25.95 -79.87 19.43
CA GLY A 713 -25.42 -79.85 20.80
C GLY A 713 -26.49 -80.05 21.87
#